data_AF-A0AAJ2N1K4-F1
#
_entry.id   AF-A0AAJ2N1K4-F1
#
_cell.length_a   1.000
_cell.length_b   1.000
_cell.length_c   1.000
_cell.angle_alpha   90.00
_cell.angle_beta   90.00
_cell.angle_gamma   90.00
#
_symmetry.space_group_name_H-M   'P 1'
#
loop_
_entity.id
_entity.type
_entity.pdbx_description
1 polymer ?
#
loop_
_entity_poly.entity_id
_entity_poly.type
_entity_poly.pdbx_seq_one_letter_code
_entity_poly.pdbx_strand_id
1 'polypeptide(L)'
;MKDRDKLNECNLITKARDIRRLSEEEFLSLTNQIKELTKNFTEFKQLIKENSQILLIIRCLTGMKRKDFASAIGINEEILRQIEVGRRKIKNESKIDKISKNLEEIFSKISEISVENALELFKEVAIPTDNEKVEKIRSELEEISLPEDLRKMDEEQFLKVFEWLKEKTNNFKIFPEEVFLAKNQLILILRCALGMTRPSFARKVGIFQETLRHVEAGRKGLQFSQKTVEDWCRKINEFLKTQEISPNIEKSLSIWKEISIHQTEENITEIEKIKSEMNKLGLIDWDKKDSKILPEFFNFFREKTNNFTIFPISLFLADSSLSIFFIRCCNGMTQKELAEKIGCTKDLIRHLENKHGRIVHAGPALRWINKLQALLPKNINFEKFEQNWKKIIFSKIENIEKKESFKSLSTEAIISKIEELKSRTNNFNEIREVLENDARNIFLFRVICRKRTKELARILKIEPSELRSWEDGKRRISPETLEKIAPILKEMLRDIKIEKETILRNLKDIKKGKICFNKDIQVKNGIKLVEKLPPTELENKVIKVLSSNNIPFELHATIDFNGKFFNVDFAIPNSQKPKIIIEVFESKSSNRNLKTKLIVTDHRFVVLKSNKPDLKTAMIGETKSLLTEEWREHMLKEIIATDFIVLGDNEDVESSIKDTLLSFIKTNLQ
;
A
#
# COMPACT_ATOMS: atom_id res chain seq x y z
N MET A 1 22.38 -20.68 -47.03
CA MET A 1 21.51 -20.26 -48.16
C MET A 1 20.29 -21.16 -48.28
N LYS A 2 20.44 -22.49 -48.38
CA LYS A 2 19.29 -23.44 -48.45
C LYS A 2 18.26 -23.33 -47.31
N ASP A 3 18.65 -23.01 -46.08
CA ASP A 3 17.69 -22.82 -44.96
C ASP A 3 16.97 -21.47 -44.98
N ARG A 4 17.54 -20.43 -45.63
CA ARG A 4 16.92 -19.11 -45.78
C ARG A 4 15.82 -19.13 -46.84
N ASP A 5 15.99 -19.96 -47.86
CA ASP A 5 15.05 -20.06 -48.99
C ASP A 5 13.77 -20.83 -48.60
N LYS A 6 13.87 -21.85 -47.73
CA LYS A 6 12.68 -22.52 -47.15
C LYS A 6 11.88 -21.65 -46.16
N LEU A 7 12.53 -20.70 -45.48
CA LEU A 7 11.88 -19.78 -44.54
C LEU A 7 11.20 -18.58 -45.24
N ASN A 8 11.64 -18.20 -46.44
CA ASN A 8 10.96 -17.17 -47.23
C ASN A 8 9.66 -17.66 -47.90
N GLU A 9 9.45 -18.98 -48.01
CA GLU A 9 8.15 -19.58 -48.39
C GLU A 9 7.17 -19.70 -47.20
N CYS A 10 7.62 -19.39 -45.97
CA CYS A 10 6.85 -19.57 -44.72
C CYS A 10 5.89 -18.40 -44.45
N ASN A 11 4.72 -18.46 -45.09
CA ASN A 11 3.71 -17.39 -45.04
C ASN A 11 3.13 -17.11 -43.63
N LEU A 12 3.01 -18.08 -42.71
CA LEU A 12 2.32 -17.85 -41.42
C LEU A 12 3.20 -17.17 -40.35
N ILE A 13 4.49 -17.56 -40.25
CA ILE A 13 5.44 -16.97 -39.28
C ILE A 13 5.73 -15.49 -39.60
N THR A 14 5.66 -15.13 -40.89
CA THR A 14 5.92 -13.78 -41.40
C THR A 14 4.64 -12.93 -41.56
N LYS A 15 3.47 -13.53 -41.83
CA LYS A 15 2.19 -12.78 -41.93
C LYS A 15 1.50 -12.52 -40.59
N ALA A 16 1.64 -13.39 -39.59
CA ALA A 16 0.93 -13.21 -38.32
C ALA A 16 1.50 -12.00 -37.54
N ARG A 17 0.74 -10.89 -37.50
CA ARG A 17 1.06 -9.70 -36.68
C ARG A 17 1.12 -10.02 -35.18
N ASP A 18 0.37 -11.03 -34.74
CA ASP A 18 0.33 -11.53 -33.36
C ASP A 18 -0.08 -13.02 -33.36
N ILE A 19 0.81 -13.89 -32.91
CA ILE A 19 0.61 -15.36 -32.86
C ILE A 19 -0.61 -15.76 -32.01
N ARG A 20 -1.08 -14.90 -31.10
CA ARG A 20 -2.27 -15.19 -30.29
C ARG A 20 -3.57 -15.14 -31.09
N ARG A 21 -3.56 -14.61 -32.32
CA ARG A 21 -4.73 -14.51 -33.20
C ARG A 21 -4.85 -15.68 -34.18
N LEU A 22 -4.05 -16.73 -34.03
CA LEU A 22 -4.16 -17.87 -34.94
C LEU A 22 -5.47 -18.61 -34.67
N SER A 23 -6.16 -19.01 -35.74
CA SER A 23 -7.24 -19.99 -35.66
C SER A 23 -6.70 -21.35 -35.17
N GLU A 24 -7.60 -22.28 -34.81
CA GLU A 24 -7.18 -23.64 -34.44
C GLU A 24 -6.41 -24.33 -35.57
N GLU A 25 -6.88 -24.19 -36.81
CA GLU A 25 -6.22 -24.73 -38.02
C GLU A 25 -4.84 -24.09 -38.26
N GLU A 26 -4.74 -22.77 -38.08
CA GLU A 26 -3.48 -22.04 -38.22
C GLU A 26 -2.49 -22.41 -37.11
N PHE A 27 -2.96 -22.64 -35.89
CA PHE A 27 -2.14 -23.12 -34.78
C PHE A 27 -1.57 -24.51 -35.06
N LEU A 28 -2.40 -25.44 -35.55
CA LEU A 28 -1.98 -26.79 -35.91
C LEU A 28 -0.96 -26.76 -37.06
N SER A 29 -1.23 -25.95 -38.09
CA SER A 29 -0.31 -25.74 -39.21
C SER A 29 1.03 -25.17 -38.74
N LEU A 30 1.01 -24.15 -37.87
CA LEU A 30 2.22 -23.56 -37.30
C LEU A 30 3.00 -24.56 -36.44
N THR A 31 2.33 -25.42 -35.68
CA THR A 31 2.98 -26.46 -34.87
C THR A 31 3.76 -27.44 -35.73
N ASN A 32 3.18 -27.90 -36.84
CA ASN A 32 3.86 -28.77 -37.80
C ASN A 32 5.06 -28.07 -38.45
N GLN A 33 4.91 -26.79 -38.80
CA GLN A 33 6.01 -25.99 -39.35
C GLN A 33 7.16 -25.82 -38.36
N ILE A 34 6.87 -25.54 -37.09
CA ILE A 34 7.90 -25.47 -36.04
C ILE A 34 8.66 -26.79 -35.97
N LYS A 35 7.95 -27.93 -35.99
CA LYS A 35 8.57 -29.26 -35.95
C LYS A 35 9.54 -29.46 -37.12
N GLU A 36 9.15 -29.07 -38.34
CA GLU A 36 10.03 -29.17 -39.51
C GLU A 36 11.23 -28.23 -39.45
N LEU A 37 11.00 -26.94 -39.16
CA LEU A 37 12.04 -25.91 -39.12
C LEU A 37 13.06 -26.14 -38.01
N THR A 38 12.65 -26.79 -36.92
CA THR A 38 13.52 -27.13 -35.80
C THR A 38 14.16 -28.51 -35.93
N LYS A 39 14.05 -29.16 -37.10
CA LYS A 39 14.52 -30.53 -37.34
C LYS A 39 14.07 -31.48 -36.23
N ASN A 40 12.75 -31.51 -36.00
CA ASN A 40 12.10 -32.28 -34.96
C ASN A 40 12.53 -31.84 -33.54
N PHE A 41 12.48 -30.54 -33.27
CA PHE A 41 12.77 -29.92 -31.97
C PHE A 41 14.23 -30.07 -31.48
N THR A 42 15.17 -30.18 -32.41
CA THR A 42 16.61 -30.27 -32.11
C THR A 42 17.37 -28.97 -32.35
N GLU A 43 16.79 -27.99 -33.04
CA GLU A 43 17.44 -26.70 -33.35
C GLU A 43 16.45 -25.53 -33.30
N PHE A 44 16.61 -24.57 -32.37
CA PHE A 44 15.64 -23.46 -32.20
C PHE A 44 16.17 -22.07 -32.58
N LYS A 45 17.48 -21.94 -32.77
CA LYS A 45 18.17 -20.64 -32.89
C LYS A 45 17.61 -19.75 -33.99
N GLN A 46 17.47 -20.31 -35.20
CA GLN A 46 17.01 -19.54 -36.35
C GLN A 46 15.55 -19.09 -36.19
N LEU A 47 14.70 -19.97 -35.69
CA LEU A 47 13.27 -19.71 -35.48
C LEU A 47 13.03 -18.56 -34.48
N ILE A 48 13.75 -18.56 -33.35
CA ILE A 48 13.63 -17.52 -32.32
C ILE A 48 14.17 -16.18 -32.82
N LYS A 49 15.26 -16.21 -33.61
CA LYS A 49 15.87 -15.01 -34.19
C LYS A 49 14.90 -14.27 -35.11
N GLU A 50 14.09 -15.01 -35.85
CA GLU A 50 13.11 -14.44 -36.77
C GLU A 50 11.83 -13.98 -36.07
N ASN A 51 11.25 -14.85 -35.23
CA ASN A 51 10.06 -14.49 -34.47
C ASN A 51 10.10 -15.05 -33.05
N SER A 52 10.62 -14.26 -32.11
CA SER A 52 10.67 -14.67 -30.70
C SER A 52 9.30 -14.91 -30.06
N GLN A 53 8.20 -14.44 -30.64
CA GLN A 53 6.85 -14.71 -30.14
C GLN A 53 6.49 -16.21 -30.24
N ILE A 54 7.20 -16.97 -31.09
CA ILE A 54 7.01 -18.42 -31.23
C ILE A 54 7.24 -19.19 -29.92
N LEU A 55 7.93 -18.59 -28.95
CA LEU A 55 8.08 -19.11 -27.59
C LEU A 55 6.73 -19.36 -26.91
N LEU A 56 5.67 -18.65 -27.33
CA LEU A 56 4.30 -18.93 -26.88
C LEU A 56 3.84 -20.33 -27.31
N ILE A 57 4.02 -20.68 -28.58
CA ILE A 57 3.63 -21.98 -29.13
C ILE A 57 4.49 -23.07 -28.50
N ILE A 58 5.80 -22.84 -28.44
CA ILE A 58 6.75 -23.76 -27.80
C ILE A 58 6.36 -24.03 -26.35
N ARG A 59 5.99 -22.99 -25.57
CA ARG A 59 5.49 -23.17 -24.21
C ARG A 59 4.26 -24.08 -24.17
N CYS A 60 3.29 -23.85 -25.06
CA CYS A 60 2.08 -24.68 -25.12
C CYS A 60 2.43 -26.14 -25.44
N LEU A 61 3.36 -26.38 -26.38
CA LEU A 61 3.85 -27.72 -26.73
C LEU A 61 4.55 -28.43 -25.56
N THR A 62 5.25 -27.70 -24.70
CA THR A 62 5.88 -28.27 -23.50
C THR A 62 4.88 -28.54 -22.35
N GLY A 63 3.65 -28.06 -22.44
CA GLY A 63 2.66 -28.16 -21.36
C GLY A 63 2.98 -27.33 -20.12
N MET A 64 4.03 -26.50 -20.15
CA MET A 64 4.53 -25.79 -18.97
C MET A 64 3.76 -24.51 -18.68
N LYS A 65 3.58 -24.21 -17.39
CA LYS A 65 3.12 -22.89 -16.94
C LYS A 65 4.18 -21.84 -17.27
N ARG A 66 3.74 -20.60 -17.54
CA ARG A 66 4.63 -19.49 -17.96
C ARG A 66 5.83 -19.29 -17.05
N LYS A 67 5.62 -19.32 -15.73
CA LYS A 67 6.68 -19.13 -14.73
C LYS A 67 7.75 -20.22 -14.83
N ASP A 68 7.32 -21.47 -14.93
CA ASP A 68 8.20 -22.64 -14.97
C ASP A 68 8.96 -22.67 -16.30
N PHE A 69 8.25 -22.41 -17.41
CA PHE A 69 8.86 -22.28 -18.73
C PHE A 69 9.89 -21.14 -18.79
N ALA A 70 9.57 -19.96 -18.24
CA ALA A 70 10.48 -18.83 -18.17
C ALA A 70 11.77 -19.18 -17.42
N SER A 71 11.62 -19.85 -16.27
CA SER A 71 12.75 -20.34 -15.48
C SER A 71 13.59 -21.35 -16.26
N ALA A 72 12.94 -22.31 -16.94
CA ALA A 72 13.60 -23.36 -17.72
C ALA A 72 14.42 -22.79 -18.89
N ILE A 73 13.88 -21.80 -19.61
CA ILE A 73 14.61 -21.14 -20.72
C ILE A 73 15.52 -19.98 -20.26
N GLY A 74 15.62 -19.76 -18.94
CA GLY A 74 16.56 -18.79 -18.35
C GLY A 74 16.20 -17.33 -18.58
N ILE A 75 14.91 -16.98 -18.62
CA ILE A 75 14.42 -15.60 -18.71
C ILE A 75 13.44 -15.25 -17.59
N ASN A 76 13.32 -13.96 -17.28
CA ASN A 76 12.33 -13.49 -16.31
C ASN A 76 10.90 -13.64 -16.86
N GLU A 77 9.96 -14.07 -16.01
CA GLU A 77 8.56 -14.30 -16.38
C GLU A 77 7.88 -13.09 -17.04
N GLU A 78 8.13 -11.87 -16.54
CA GLU A 78 7.57 -10.65 -17.13
C GLU A 78 8.15 -10.37 -18.52
N ILE A 79 9.42 -10.69 -18.73
CA ILE A 79 10.07 -10.57 -20.05
C ILE A 79 9.44 -11.57 -21.02
N LEU A 80 9.26 -12.83 -20.59
CA LEU A 80 8.56 -13.84 -21.40
C LEU A 80 7.16 -13.37 -21.75
N ARG A 81 6.40 -12.86 -20.78
CA ARG A 81 5.05 -12.32 -21.00
C ARG A 81 5.05 -11.26 -22.10
N GLN A 82 5.97 -10.30 -22.06
CA GLN A 82 6.09 -9.25 -23.07
C GLN A 82 6.44 -9.80 -24.46
N ILE A 83 7.23 -10.88 -24.52
CA ILE A 83 7.55 -11.55 -25.78
C ILE A 83 6.34 -12.30 -26.34
N GLU A 84 5.65 -13.08 -25.51
CA GLU A 84 4.44 -13.83 -25.89
C GLU A 84 3.32 -12.92 -26.40
N VAL A 85 3.23 -11.68 -25.90
CA VAL A 85 2.25 -10.67 -26.37
C VAL A 85 2.78 -9.75 -27.48
N GLY A 86 3.92 -10.07 -28.08
CA GLY A 86 4.48 -9.33 -29.22
C GLY A 86 5.07 -7.94 -28.90
N ARG A 87 5.13 -7.55 -27.62
CA ARG A 87 5.65 -6.22 -27.19
C ARG A 87 7.16 -6.14 -27.16
N ARG A 88 7.85 -7.29 -27.09
CA ARG A 88 9.31 -7.36 -26.99
C ARG A 88 9.85 -8.44 -27.90
N LYS A 89 10.90 -8.10 -28.65
CA LYS A 89 11.68 -9.05 -29.43
C LYS A 89 13.00 -9.35 -28.73
N ILE A 90 13.52 -10.57 -28.89
CA ILE A 90 14.87 -10.92 -28.46
C ILE A 90 15.83 -10.60 -29.59
N LYS A 91 16.69 -9.59 -29.41
CA LYS A 91 17.68 -9.17 -30.42
C LYS A 91 19.11 -9.64 -30.13
N ASN A 92 19.41 -9.97 -28.87
CA ASN A 92 20.77 -10.32 -28.47
C ASN A 92 21.06 -11.79 -28.81
N GLU A 93 22.07 -12.00 -29.66
CA GLU A 93 22.45 -13.31 -30.18
C GLU A 93 22.88 -14.29 -29.08
N SER A 94 23.71 -13.85 -28.12
CA SER A 94 24.11 -14.68 -26.97
C SER A 94 22.93 -15.16 -26.12
N LYS A 95 21.87 -14.34 -26.05
CA LYS A 95 20.64 -14.70 -25.33
C LYS A 95 19.78 -15.68 -26.12
N ILE A 96 19.74 -15.55 -27.44
CA ILE A 96 19.07 -16.51 -28.33
C ILE A 96 19.78 -17.86 -28.23
N ASP A 97 21.11 -17.89 -28.22
CA ASP A 97 21.90 -19.11 -28.08
C ASP A 97 21.60 -19.84 -26.76
N LYS A 98 21.57 -19.08 -25.66
CA LYS A 98 21.24 -19.65 -24.35
C LYS A 98 19.81 -20.22 -24.30
N ILE A 99 18.83 -19.49 -24.83
CA ILE A 99 17.43 -19.95 -24.87
C ILE A 99 17.31 -21.20 -25.75
N SER A 100 17.98 -21.22 -26.92
CA SER A 100 17.93 -22.34 -27.85
C SER A 100 18.49 -23.61 -27.21
N LYS A 101 19.67 -23.52 -26.57
CA LYS A 101 20.28 -24.65 -25.86
C LYS A 101 19.38 -25.18 -24.74
N ASN A 102 18.75 -24.28 -23.97
CA ASN A 102 17.82 -24.69 -22.92
C ASN A 102 16.57 -25.37 -23.48
N LEU A 103 16.05 -24.93 -24.64
CA LEU A 103 14.93 -25.58 -25.31
C LEU A 103 15.32 -26.97 -25.80
N GLU A 104 16.48 -27.13 -26.43
CA GLU A 104 17.02 -28.44 -26.84
C GLU A 104 17.10 -29.40 -25.64
N GLU A 105 17.54 -28.91 -24.48
CA GLU A 105 17.57 -29.70 -23.25
C GLU A 105 16.15 -30.07 -22.76
N ILE A 106 15.19 -29.15 -22.83
CA ILE A 106 13.79 -29.43 -22.44
C ILE A 106 13.19 -30.50 -23.35
N PHE A 107 13.32 -30.35 -24.67
CA PHE A 107 12.74 -31.28 -25.64
C PHE A 107 13.42 -32.65 -25.65
N SER A 108 14.71 -32.74 -25.30
CA SER A 108 15.36 -34.06 -25.14
C SER A 108 14.80 -34.88 -23.95
N LYS A 109 14.11 -34.24 -23.01
CA LYS A 109 13.46 -34.90 -21.85
C LYS A 109 11.98 -35.19 -22.07
N ILE A 110 11.39 -34.75 -23.17
CA ILE A 110 9.97 -34.95 -23.50
C ILE A 110 9.87 -36.15 -24.44
N SER A 111 9.24 -37.24 -23.97
CA SER A 111 9.08 -38.47 -24.76
C SER A 111 8.01 -38.34 -25.86
N GLU A 112 6.96 -37.56 -25.62
CA GLU A 112 5.86 -37.35 -26.55
C GLU A 112 5.24 -35.96 -26.36
N ILE A 113 4.93 -35.28 -27.46
CA ILE A 113 4.29 -33.96 -27.47
C ILE A 113 2.81 -34.17 -27.85
N SER A 114 1.90 -33.91 -26.91
CA SER A 114 0.46 -33.89 -27.21
C SER A 114 0.06 -32.54 -27.80
N VAL A 115 -0.31 -32.56 -29.08
CA VAL A 115 -0.76 -31.38 -29.81
C VAL A 115 -2.13 -30.92 -29.32
N GLU A 116 -2.98 -31.86 -28.90
CA GLU A 116 -4.32 -31.60 -28.34
C GLU A 116 -4.21 -30.80 -27.03
N ASN A 117 -3.34 -31.23 -26.11
CA ASN A 117 -3.10 -30.49 -24.87
C ASN A 117 -2.48 -29.12 -25.13
N ALA A 118 -1.59 -29.02 -26.13
CA ALA A 118 -1.00 -27.75 -26.52
C ALA A 118 -2.05 -26.78 -27.09
N LEU A 119 -3.01 -27.29 -27.87
CA LEU A 119 -4.12 -26.51 -28.40
C LEU A 119 -5.03 -25.99 -27.29
N GLU A 120 -5.38 -26.81 -26.30
CA GLU A 120 -6.17 -26.37 -25.14
C GLU A 120 -5.45 -25.26 -24.34
N LEU A 121 -4.15 -25.41 -24.09
CA LEU A 121 -3.35 -24.37 -23.44
C LEU A 121 -3.23 -23.10 -24.28
N PHE A 122 -3.24 -23.23 -25.61
CA PHE A 122 -3.25 -22.09 -26.52
C PHE A 122 -4.58 -21.36 -26.48
N LYS A 123 -5.72 -22.06 -26.42
CA LYS A 123 -7.07 -21.44 -26.30
C LYS A 123 -7.19 -20.55 -25.07
N GLU A 124 -6.51 -20.86 -23.96
CA GLU A 124 -6.50 -20.01 -22.76
C GLU A 124 -5.86 -18.61 -22.98
N VAL A 125 -4.94 -18.52 -23.93
CA VAL A 125 -4.11 -17.33 -24.21
C VAL A 125 -4.35 -16.72 -25.58
N ALA A 126 -5.09 -17.43 -26.44
CA ALA A 126 -5.55 -16.96 -27.72
C ALA A 126 -6.43 -15.71 -27.54
N ILE A 127 -6.22 -14.75 -28.42
CA ILE A 127 -7.14 -13.66 -28.65
C ILE A 127 -8.13 -14.21 -29.68
N PRO A 128 -9.45 -14.14 -29.43
CA PRO A 128 -10.43 -14.59 -30.42
C PRO A 128 -10.14 -13.94 -31.77
N THR A 129 -9.91 -14.78 -32.78
CA THR A 129 -9.75 -14.36 -34.16
C THR A 129 -11.10 -13.96 -34.72
N ASP A 130 -11.06 -13.01 -35.67
CA ASP A 130 -12.19 -12.21 -36.13
C ASP A 130 -13.45 -13.03 -36.47
N ASN A 131 -14.45 -12.89 -35.60
CA ASN A 131 -15.82 -13.29 -35.87
C ASN A 131 -16.40 -12.24 -36.84
N GLU A 132 -17.04 -12.66 -37.93
CA GLU A 132 -17.65 -11.78 -38.94
C GLU A 132 -18.54 -10.69 -38.28
N LYS A 133 -19.18 -11.04 -37.16
CA LYS A 133 -19.96 -10.11 -36.33
C LYS A 133 -19.12 -9.02 -35.66
N VAL A 134 -17.91 -9.34 -35.19
CA VAL A 134 -16.99 -8.39 -34.55
C VAL A 134 -16.43 -7.42 -35.60
N GLU A 135 -16.05 -7.91 -36.78
CA GLU A 135 -15.58 -7.05 -37.87
C GLU A 135 -16.67 -6.12 -38.37
N LYS A 136 -17.90 -6.64 -38.55
CA LYS A 136 -19.05 -5.80 -38.86
C LYS A 136 -19.22 -4.66 -37.84
N ILE A 137 -19.13 -4.97 -36.54
CA ILE A 137 -19.22 -3.96 -35.49
C ILE A 137 -18.03 -2.98 -35.55
N ARG A 138 -16.81 -3.44 -35.85
CA ARG A 138 -15.64 -2.55 -36.00
C ARG A 138 -15.83 -1.58 -37.15
N SER A 139 -16.29 -2.06 -38.31
CA SER A 139 -16.61 -1.20 -39.46
C SER A 139 -17.70 -0.18 -39.13
N GLU A 140 -18.79 -0.61 -38.47
CA GLU A 140 -19.84 0.32 -38.00
C GLU A 140 -19.28 1.40 -37.05
N LEU A 141 -18.34 1.06 -36.15
CA LEU A 141 -17.72 2.01 -35.23
C LEU A 141 -16.70 2.95 -35.92
N GLU A 142 -16.06 2.49 -36.99
CA GLU A 142 -15.14 3.31 -37.80
C GLU A 142 -15.88 4.43 -38.53
N GLU A 143 -17.11 4.17 -39.00
CA GLU A 143 -17.98 5.19 -39.62
C GLU A 143 -18.34 6.33 -38.66
N ILE A 144 -18.36 6.08 -37.35
CA ILE A 144 -18.67 7.09 -36.32
C ILE A 144 -17.44 7.99 -36.02
N SER A 145 -16.27 7.71 -36.60
CA SER A 145 -15.03 8.49 -36.45
C SER A 145 -14.63 8.72 -34.98
N LEU A 146 -14.55 7.63 -34.22
CA LEU A 146 -14.33 7.69 -32.77
C LEU A 146 -12.85 7.89 -32.40
N PRO A 147 -12.55 8.67 -31.33
CA PRO A 147 -11.21 8.75 -30.79
C PRO A 147 -10.74 7.38 -30.25
N GLU A 148 -9.41 7.22 -30.14
CA GLU A 148 -8.79 6.05 -29.51
C GLU A 148 -9.22 5.91 -28.04
N ASP A 149 -9.45 7.04 -27.36
CA ASP A 149 -9.99 7.09 -26.01
C ASP A 149 -11.40 7.67 -26.00
N LEU A 150 -12.42 6.82 -25.79
CA LEU A 150 -13.83 7.23 -25.79
C LEU A 150 -14.18 8.31 -24.73
N ARG A 151 -13.29 8.60 -23.78
CA ARG A 151 -13.46 9.72 -22.85
C ARG A 151 -13.21 11.08 -23.50
N LYS A 152 -12.61 11.11 -24.69
CA LYS A 152 -12.29 12.31 -25.48
C LYS A 152 -13.28 12.56 -26.61
N MET A 153 -14.39 11.82 -26.66
CA MET A 153 -15.43 12.10 -27.64
C MET A 153 -15.95 13.54 -27.47
N ASP A 154 -16.50 14.12 -28.53
CA ASP A 154 -17.40 15.25 -28.37
C ASP A 154 -18.82 14.78 -28.02
N GLU A 155 -19.72 15.73 -27.78
CA GLU A 155 -21.11 15.45 -27.42
C GLU A 155 -21.88 14.74 -28.54
N GLU A 156 -21.64 15.10 -29.80
CA GLU A 156 -22.31 14.50 -30.96
C GLU A 156 -21.89 13.03 -31.12
N GLN A 157 -20.59 12.76 -31.01
CA GLN A 157 -20.01 11.42 -31.01
C GLN A 157 -20.54 10.58 -29.84
N PHE A 158 -20.64 11.15 -28.64
CA PHE A 158 -21.23 10.44 -27.49
C PHE A 158 -22.68 10.03 -27.77
N LEU A 159 -23.50 10.94 -28.31
CA LEU A 159 -24.91 10.66 -28.61
C LEU A 159 -25.05 9.59 -29.69
N LYS A 160 -24.23 9.64 -30.76
CA LYS A 160 -24.19 8.61 -31.81
C LYS A 160 -23.84 7.24 -31.23
N VAL A 161 -22.78 7.14 -30.43
CA VAL A 161 -22.37 5.88 -29.79
C VAL A 161 -23.41 5.40 -28.79
N PHE A 162 -24.06 6.30 -28.06
CA PHE A 162 -25.10 5.95 -27.09
C PHE A 162 -26.30 5.29 -27.77
N GLU A 163 -26.86 5.88 -28.82
CA GLU A 163 -27.98 5.30 -29.55
C GLU A 163 -27.58 4.03 -30.31
N TRP A 164 -26.40 4.02 -30.94
CA TRP A 164 -25.86 2.80 -31.56
C TRP A 164 -25.73 1.66 -30.54
N LEU A 165 -25.15 1.93 -29.37
CA LEU A 165 -24.95 0.91 -28.35
C LEU A 165 -26.28 0.44 -27.77
N LYS A 166 -27.24 1.35 -27.58
CA LYS A 166 -28.61 1.04 -27.13
C LYS A 166 -29.30 0.06 -28.07
N GLU A 167 -29.15 0.21 -29.39
CA GLU A 167 -29.65 -0.75 -30.37
C GLU A 167 -28.99 -2.13 -30.21
N LYS A 168 -27.64 -2.17 -30.23
CA LYS A 168 -26.88 -3.43 -30.14
C LYS A 168 -27.04 -4.18 -28.81
N THR A 169 -27.46 -3.47 -27.76
CA THR A 169 -27.62 -4.00 -26.41
C THR A 169 -29.07 -4.27 -26.03
N ASN A 170 -30.00 -4.18 -26.99
CA ASN A 170 -31.45 -4.28 -26.75
C ASN A 170 -31.89 -3.37 -25.60
N ASN A 171 -31.65 -2.07 -25.77
CA ASN A 171 -31.88 -1.02 -24.79
C ASN A 171 -31.11 -1.26 -23.47
N PHE A 172 -29.82 -1.62 -23.59
CA PHE A 172 -28.92 -1.93 -22.47
C PHE A 172 -29.35 -3.11 -21.59
N LYS A 173 -30.22 -4.01 -22.08
CA LYS A 173 -30.63 -5.23 -21.35
C LYS A 173 -29.61 -6.35 -21.46
N ILE A 174 -28.80 -6.33 -22.51
CA ILE A 174 -27.72 -7.30 -22.73
C ILE A 174 -26.45 -6.58 -23.15
N PHE A 175 -25.29 -7.13 -22.84
CA PHE A 175 -24.00 -6.68 -23.32
C PHE A 175 -23.31 -7.86 -24.04
N PRO A 176 -23.43 -7.93 -25.37
CA PRO A 176 -22.87 -9.02 -26.16
C PRO A 176 -21.34 -9.05 -26.10
N GLU A 177 -20.76 -10.24 -26.23
CA GLU A 177 -19.31 -10.42 -26.29
C GLU A 177 -18.69 -9.73 -27.50
N GLU A 178 -19.39 -9.76 -28.64
CA GLU A 178 -18.91 -9.17 -29.88
C GLU A 178 -18.73 -7.64 -29.75
N VAL A 179 -19.60 -6.97 -28.97
CA VAL A 179 -19.49 -5.54 -28.66
C VAL A 179 -18.24 -5.28 -27.81
N PHE A 180 -17.96 -6.12 -26.81
CA PHE A 180 -16.77 -6.00 -25.98
C PHE A 180 -15.48 -6.27 -26.79
N LEU A 181 -15.49 -7.28 -27.66
CA LEU A 181 -14.37 -7.66 -28.52
C LEU A 181 -14.10 -6.69 -29.66
N ALA A 182 -15.11 -5.94 -30.11
CA ALA A 182 -14.91 -4.88 -31.09
C ALA A 182 -14.26 -3.65 -30.45
N LYS A 183 -14.83 -3.15 -29.34
CA LYS A 183 -14.27 -2.01 -28.60
C LYS A 183 -14.67 -2.07 -27.12
N ASN A 184 -13.82 -2.67 -26.29
CA ASN A 184 -14.09 -2.87 -24.86
C ASN A 184 -14.35 -1.58 -24.06
N GLN A 185 -13.90 -0.42 -24.54
CA GLN A 185 -14.22 0.88 -23.95
C GLN A 185 -15.71 1.21 -23.96
N LEU A 186 -16.54 0.53 -24.78
CA LEU A 186 -17.99 0.71 -24.80
C LEU A 186 -18.65 0.41 -23.44
N ILE A 187 -17.97 -0.32 -22.55
CA ILE A 187 -18.39 -0.50 -21.16
C ILE A 187 -18.52 0.84 -20.40
N LEU A 188 -17.77 1.88 -20.80
CA LEU A 188 -17.90 3.24 -20.29
C LEU A 188 -19.30 3.79 -20.57
N ILE A 189 -19.77 3.62 -21.80
CA ILE A 189 -21.05 4.16 -22.28
C ILE A 189 -22.21 3.39 -21.63
N LEU A 190 -22.10 2.06 -21.55
CA LEU A 190 -23.01 1.23 -20.75
C LEU A 190 -23.11 1.73 -19.31
N ARG A 191 -21.98 2.00 -18.65
CA ARG A 191 -21.97 2.48 -17.26
C ARG A 191 -22.64 3.86 -17.12
N CYS A 192 -22.44 4.75 -18.09
CA CYS A 192 -23.12 6.05 -18.13
C CYS A 192 -24.63 5.87 -18.31
N ALA A 193 -25.07 4.97 -19.20
CA ALA A 193 -26.49 4.62 -19.41
C ALA A 193 -27.18 4.14 -18.14
N LEU A 194 -26.46 3.37 -17.31
CA LEU A 194 -26.92 2.87 -16.02
C LEU A 194 -26.89 3.92 -14.90
N GLY A 195 -26.37 5.13 -15.16
CA GLY A 195 -26.27 6.19 -14.17
C GLY A 195 -25.27 5.92 -13.05
N MET A 196 -24.25 5.09 -13.29
CA MET A 196 -23.37 4.58 -12.24
C MET A 196 -21.97 5.17 -12.21
N THR A 197 -21.44 5.34 -11.00
CA THR A 197 -20.01 5.61 -10.79
C THR A 197 -19.19 4.34 -11.04
N ARG A 198 -17.92 4.49 -11.44
CA ARG A 198 -17.00 3.36 -11.66
C ARG A 198 -16.90 2.40 -10.46
N PRO A 199 -16.72 2.87 -9.20
CA PRO A 199 -16.67 1.97 -8.05
C PRO A 199 -17.97 1.22 -7.79
N SER A 200 -19.13 1.88 -8.01
CA SER A 200 -20.45 1.28 -7.84
C SER A 200 -20.67 0.16 -8.87
N PHE A 201 -20.42 0.45 -10.14
CA PHE A 201 -20.55 -0.52 -11.23
C PHE A 201 -19.60 -1.72 -11.02
N ALA A 202 -18.32 -1.47 -10.75
CA ALA A 202 -17.33 -2.51 -10.49
C ALA A 202 -17.75 -3.45 -9.34
N ARG A 203 -18.24 -2.89 -8.23
CA ARG A 203 -18.71 -3.67 -7.08
C ARG A 203 -19.95 -4.50 -7.41
N LYS A 204 -20.94 -3.91 -8.07
CA LYS A 204 -22.21 -4.58 -8.39
C LYS A 204 -22.06 -5.70 -9.41
N VAL A 205 -21.20 -5.50 -10.41
CA VAL A 205 -20.92 -6.50 -11.46
C VAL A 205 -19.90 -7.54 -10.98
N GLY A 206 -19.09 -7.26 -9.96
CA GLY A 206 -18.05 -8.18 -9.50
C GLY A 206 -16.78 -8.14 -10.38
N ILE A 207 -16.42 -6.94 -10.85
CA ILE A 207 -15.21 -6.66 -11.64
C ILE A 207 -14.23 -5.84 -10.79
N PHE A 208 -12.93 -6.12 -10.90
CA PHE A 208 -11.92 -5.34 -10.20
C PHE A 208 -11.86 -3.90 -10.73
N GLN A 209 -12.04 -2.92 -9.83
CA GLN A 209 -12.17 -1.50 -10.17
C GLN A 209 -10.98 -0.95 -10.98
N GLU A 210 -9.75 -1.35 -10.64
CA GLU A 210 -8.56 -0.85 -11.35
C GLU A 210 -8.46 -1.42 -12.76
N THR A 211 -8.89 -2.68 -12.96
CA THR A 211 -8.97 -3.26 -14.31
C THR A 211 -9.99 -2.50 -15.15
N LEU A 212 -11.19 -2.24 -14.60
CA LEU A 212 -12.21 -1.44 -15.28
C LEU A 212 -11.71 -0.02 -15.63
N ARG A 213 -10.96 0.63 -14.72
CA ARG A 213 -10.33 1.92 -14.99
C ARG A 213 -9.40 1.87 -16.21
N HIS A 214 -8.59 0.83 -16.33
CA HIS A 214 -7.68 0.68 -17.47
C HIS A 214 -8.41 0.34 -18.77
N VAL A 215 -9.52 -0.39 -18.71
CA VAL A 215 -10.39 -0.67 -19.86
C VAL A 215 -11.02 0.62 -20.36
N GLU A 216 -11.72 1.37 -19.50
CA GLU A 216 -12.35 2.64 -19.87
C GLU A 216 -11.34 3.66 -20.42
N ALA A 217 -10.08 3.59 -19.97
CA ALA A 217 -8.99 4.45 -20.43
C ALA A 217 -8.26 3.97 -21.69
N GLY A 218 -8.69 2.86 -22.32
CA GLY A 218 -8.08 2.32 -23.53
C GLY A 218 -6.72 1.65 -23.32
N ARG A 219 -6.18 1.69 -22.09
CA ARG A 219 -4.81 1.21 -21.77
C ARG A 219 -4.65 -0.30 -21.85
N LYS A 220 -5.75 -1.05 -21.80
CA LYS A 220 -5.76 -2.51 -21.90
C LYS A 220 -5.93 -3.02 -23.34
N GLY A 221 -6.37 -2.18 -24.29
CA GLY A 221 -6.67 -2.60 -25.67
C GLY A 221 -7.50 -3.89 -25.74
N LEU A 222 -7.44 -4.63 -26.85
CA LEU A 222 -8.11 -5.94 -27.02
C LEU A 222 -7.36 -7.12 -26.35
N GLN A 223 -6.63 -6.88 -25.25
CA GLN A 223 -5.72 -7.87 -24.66
C GLN A 223 -6.39 -8.81 -23.64
N PHE A 224 -7.69 -9.04 -23.78
CA PHE A 224 -8.43 -9.98 -22.95
C PHE A 224 -8.41 -11.35 -23.63
N SER A 225 -8.12 -12.40 -22.86
CA SER A 225 -8.37 -13.76 -23.32
C SER A 225 -9.87 -13.99 -23.45
N GLN A 226 -10.26 -14.92 -24.33
CA GLN A 226 -11.65 -15.29 -24.56
C GLN A 226 -12.40 -15.57 -23.24
N LYS A 227 -11.81 -16.39 -22.36
CA LYS A 227 -12.35 -16.70 -21.02
C LYS A 227 -12.61 -15.48 -20.14
N THR A 228 -11.78 -14.43 -20.25
CA THR A 228 -11.98 -13.21 -19.46
C THR A 228 -13.15 -12.38 -20.01
N VAL A 229 -13.30 -12.35 -21.35
CA VAL A 229 -14.41 -11.67 -22.02
C VAL A 229 -15.73 -12.35 -21.66
N GLU A 230 -15.78 -13.68 -21.77
CA GLU A 230 -16.93 -14.50 -21.38
C GLU A 230 -17.33 -14.25 -19.91
N ASP A 231 -16.37 -14.27 -18.97
CA ASP A 231 -16.65 -14.01 -17.55
C ASP A 231 -17.19 -12.59 -17.31
N TRP A 232 -16.62 -11.58 -17.97
CA TRP A 232 -17.06 -10.20 -17.81
C TRP A 232 -18.45 -9.99 -18.42
N CYS A 233 -18.68 -10.45 -19.64
CA CYS A 233 -19.99 -10.32 -20.29
C CYS A 233 -21.06 -11.11 -19.53
N ARG A 234 -20.76 -12.32 -19.04
CA ARG A 234 -21.66 -13.08 -18.17
C ARG A 234 -22.04 -12.29 -16.92
N LYS A 235 -21.07 -11.77 -16.17
CA LYS A 235 -21.31 -10.95 -14.96
C LYS A 235 -22.11 -9.69 -15.23
N ILE A 236 -21.79 -8.99 -16.32
CA ILE A 236 -22.53 -7.80 -16.75
C ILE A 236 -23.97 -8.19 -17.06
N ASN A 237 -24.20 -9.25 -17.85
CA ASN A 237 -25.53 -9.70 -18.23
C ASN A 237 -26.36 -10.21 -17.04
N GLU A 238 -25.76 -10.93 -16.10
CA GLU A 238 -26.39 -11.30 -14.82
C GLU A 238 -26.83 -10.05 -14.06
N PHE A 239 -25.98 -9.04 -13.98
CA PHE A 239 -26.32 -7.77 -13.36
C PHE A 239 -27.46 -7.05 -14.09
N LEU A 240 -27.40 -6.93 -15.43
CA LEU A 240 -28.42 -6.24 -16.23
C LEU A 240 -29.81 -6.89 -16.11
N LYS A 241 -29.89 -8.24 -15.99
CA LYS A 241 -31.15 -8.96 -15.76
C LYS A 241 -31.86 -8.58 -14.46
N THR A 242 -31.11 -8.11 -13.45
CA THR A 242 -31.66 -7.76 -12.13
C THR A 242 -32.05 -6.29 -12.00
N GLN A 243 -31.78 -5.47 -13.01
CA GLN A 243 -32.03 -4.03 -12.96
C GLN A 243 -33.21 -3.66 -13.85
N GLU A 244 -34.08 -2.79 -13.35
CA GLU A 244 -35.01 -2.07 -14.19
C GLU A 244 -34.25 -0.93 -14.88
N ILE A 245 -33.98 -1.09 -16.17
CA ILE A 245 -33.15 -0.16 -16.93
C ILE A 245 -34.07 0.77 -17.73
N SER A 246 -34.08 2.04 -17.34
CA SER A 246 -34.67 3.14 -18.09
C SER A 246 -33.55 4.13 -18.45
N PRO A 247 -32.91 3.98 -19.62
CA PRO A 247 -31.79 4.82 -20.01
C PRO A 247 -32.26 6.27 -20.19
N ASN A 248 -31.69 7.18 -19.41
CA ASN A 248 -31.93 8.61 -19.55
C ASN A 248 -30.71 9.25 -20.23
N ILE A 249 -30.89 9.73 -21.46
CA ILE A 249 -29.79 10.25 -22.28
C ILE A 249 -29.15 11.50 -21.68
N GLU A 250 -29.94 12.43 -21.14
CA GLU A 250 -29.45 13.66 -20.51
C GLU A 250 -28.59 13.36 -19.28
N LYS A 251 -29.06 12.45 -18.42
CA LYS A 251 -28.32 11.98 -17.24
C LYS A 251 -27.04 11.25 -17.64
N SER A 252 -27.10 10.43 -18.67
CA SER A 252 -25.95 9.68 -19.19
C SER A 252 -24.88 10.60 -19.75
N LEU A 253 -25.32 11.61 -20.52
CA LEU A 253 -24.48 12.65 -21.08
C LEU A 253 -23.85 13.52 -19.99
N SER A 254 -24.61 13.89 -18.96
CA SER A 254 -24.09 14.62 -17.79
C SER A 254 -22.96 13.84 -17.09
N ILE A 255 -23.18 12.54 -16.82
CA ILE A 255 -22.17 11.67 -16.21
C ILE A 255 -20.93 11.54 -17.12
N TRP A 256 -21.13 11.41 -18.42
CA TRP A 256 -20.02 11.35 -19.37
C TRP A 256 -19.26 12.68 -19.44
N LYS A 257 -19.95 13.84 -19.44
CA LYS A 257 -19.34 15.18 -19.41
C LYS A 257 -18.44 15.34 -18.18
N GLU A 258 -18.88 14.87 -17.00
CA GLU A 258 -18.02 14.85 -15.79
C GLU A 258 -16.73 14.03 -15.97
N ILE A 259 -16.76 13.00 -16.83
CA ILE A 259 -15.62 12.14 -17.16
C ILE A 259 -14.76 12.76 -18.27
N SER A 260 -15.35 13.45 -19.24
CA SER A 260 -14.67 14.03 -20.43
C SER A 260 -14.02 15.39 -20.18
N ILE A 261 -14.49 16.16 -19.18
CA ILE A 261 -13.84 17.39 -18.65
C ILE A 261 -12.35 17.15 -18.30
N HIS A 262 -11.93 15.89 -18.23
CA HIS A 262 -10.56 15.51 -17.96
C HIS A 262 -9.52 15.78 -19.07
N GLN A 263 -9.83 16.07 -20.34
CA GLN A 263 -8.79 16.07 -21.41
C GLN A 263 -8.98 16.97 -22.66
N THR A 264 -9.66 18.12 -22.62
CA THR A 264 -9.60 19.08 -23.75
C THR A 264 -8.37 19.99 -23.65
N GLU A 265 -7.63 20.19 -24.74
CA GLU A 265 -6.43 21.06 -24.79
C GLU A 265 -6.72 22.51 -24.36
N GLU A 266 -7.93 23.01 -24.65
CA GLU A 266 -8.41 24.32 -24.22
C GLU A 266 -8.46 24.46 -22.68
N ASN A 267 -8.94 23.42 -21.98
CA ASN A 267 -9.01 23.41 -20.52
C ASN A 267 -7.61 23.32 -19.87
N ILE A 268 -6.66 22.63 -20.50
CA ILE A 268 -5.27 22.58 -20.02
C ILE A 268 -4.63 23.97 -20.14
N THR A 269 -4.84 24.64 -21.28
CA THR A 269 -4.31 25.98 -21.55
C THR A 269 -4.87 27.03 -20.58
N GLU A 270 -6.18 26.97 -20.28
CA GLU A 270 -6.81 27.85 -19.29
C GLU A 270 -6.27 27.59 -17.86
N ILE A 271 -6.16 26.32 -17.46
CA ILE A 271 -5.60 25.94 -16.16
C ILE A 271 -4.15 26.42 -16.02
N GLU A 272 -3.33 26.28 -17.07
CA GLU A 272 -1.94 26.73 -17.06
C GLU A 272 -1.82 28.26 -16.99
N LYS A 273 -2.70 28.98 -17.70
CA LYS A 273 -2.79 30.45 -17.62
C LYS A 273 -3.15 30.91 -16.20
N ILE A 274 -4.23 30.36 -15.63
CA ILE A 274 -4.66 30.66 -14.25
C ILE A 274 -3.55 30.31 -13.26
N LYS A 275 -2.89 29.17 -13.43
CA LYS A 275 -1.78 28.75 -12.56
C LYS A 275 -0.59 29.70 -12.63
N SER A 276 -0.28 30.25 -13.80
CA SER A 276 0.74 31.30 -13.95
C SER A 276 0.36 32.58 -13.21
N GLU A 277 -0.89 33.04 -13.34
CA GLU A 277 -1.44 34.19 -12.61
C GLU A 277 -1.41 33.94 -11.07
N MET A 278 -1.83 32.75 -10.62
CA MET A 278 -1.80 32.35 -9.21
C MET A 278 -0.38 32.19 -8.66
N ASN A 279 0.60 31.78 -9.46
CA ASN A 279 2.00 31.69 -9.03
C ASN A 279 2.61 33.07 -8.80
N LYS A 280 2.21 34.09 -9.58
CA LYS A 280 2.58 35.49 -9.31
C LYS A 280 2.03 35.97 -7.97
N LEU A 281 0.82 35.50 -7.62
CA LEU A 281 0.21 35.67 -6.29
C LEU A 281 0.74 34.68 -5.23
N GLY A 282 1.54 33.68 -5.63
CA GLY A 282 1.86 32.47 -4.84
C GLY A 282 3.27 32.42 -4.27
N LEU A 283 4.09 33.45 -4.53
CA LEU A 283 5.34 33.75 -3.80
C LEU A 283 5.08 34.33 -2.39
N ILE A 284 3.82 34.34 -1.96
CA ILE A 284 3.40 34.78 -0.65
C ILE A 284 3.78 33.72 0.38
N ASP A 285 4.73 34.09 1.23
CA ASP A 285 4.92 33.46 2.53
C ASP A 285 3.73 33.86 3.41
N TRP A 286 2.66 33.07 3.39
CA TRP A 286 1.42 33.36 4.12
C TRP A 286 1.61 33.41 5.65
N ASP A 287 2.78 32.99 6.13
CA ASP A 287 3.20 33.08 7.53
C ASP A 287 3.99 34.40 7.81
N LYS A 288 4.31 35.20 6.78
CA LYS A 288 4.84 36.57 6.92
C LYS A 288 3.69 37.59 6.89
N LYS A 289 3.79 38.61 7.75
CA LYS A 289 2.82 39.72 7.92
C LYS A 289 2.70 40.66 6.70
N ASP A 290 3.18 40.28 5.52
CA ASP A 290 3.28 41.20 4.38
C ASP A 290 1.92 41.31 3.68
N SER A 291 1.12 42.30 4.10
CA SER A 291 -0.27 42.51 3.70
C SER A 291 -0.44 43.13 2.30
N LYS A 292 0.66 43.44 1.60
CA LYS A 292 0.64 44.24 0.36
C LYS A 292 -0.05 43.55 -0.82
N ILE A 293 -0.01 42.21 -0.87
CA ILE A 293 -0.57 41.42 -1.99
C ILE A 293 -2.00 40.93 -1.68
N LEU A 294 -2.48 41.11 -0.45
CA LEU A 294 -3.80 40.66 -0.02
C LEU A 294 -4.96 41.28 -0.83
N PRO A 295 -4.94 42.58 -1.19
CA PRO A 295 -5.94 43.18 -2.08
C PRO A 295 -5.94 42.55 -3.49
N GLU A 296 -4.77 42.33 -4.07
CA GLU A 296 -4.62 41.70 -5.39
C GLU A 296 -5.14 40.26 -5.37
N PHE A 297 -4.82 39.52 -4.31
CA PHE A 297 -5.30 38.17 -4.07
C PHE A 297 -6.84 38.11 -3.99
N PHE A 298 -7.44 39.01 -3.22
CA PHE A 298 -8.89 39.09 -3.09
C PHE A 298 -9.57 39.48 -4.41
N ASN A 299 -9.03 40.46 -5.13
CA ASN A 299 -9.57 40.91 -6.41
C ASN A 299 -9.44 39.84 -7.50
N PHE A 300 -8.33 39.10 -7.52
CA PHE A 300 -8.14 37.97 -8.43
C PHE A 300 -9.24 36.91 -8.26
N PHE A 301 -9.48 36.47 -7.02
CA PHE A 301 -10.55 35.51 -6.76
C PHE A 301 -11.93 36.10 -7.05
N ARG A 302 -12.16 37.39 -6.76
CA ARG A 302 -13.41 38.08 -7.09
C ARG A 302 -13.69 38.04 -8.60
N GLU A 303 -12.70 38.34 -9.42
CA GLU A 303 -12.81 38.33 -10.88
C GLU A 303 -13.07 36.92 -11.40
N LYS A 304 -12.23 35.95 -11.03
CA LYS A 304 -12.34 34.56 -11.52
C LYS A 304 -13.61 33.86 -11.06
N THR A 305 -14.19 34.26 -9.92
CA THR A 305 -15.43 33.66 -9.40
C THR A 305 -16.69 34.45 -9.78
N ASN A 306 -16.57 35.42 -10.69
CA ASN A 306 -17.66 36.34 -11.06
C ASN A 306 -18.35 36.93 -9.83
N ASN A 307 -17.61 37.70 -9.04
CA ASN A 307 -18.05 38.27 -7.77
C ASN A 307 -18.55 37.22 -6.76
N PHE A 308 -17.82 36.11 -6.64
CA PHE A 308 -18.12 35.02 -5.69
C PHE A 308 -19.46 34.32 -5.93
N THR A 309 -19.96 34.35 -7.16
CA THR A 309 -21.20 33.66 -7.54
C THR A 309 -20.96 32.21 -7.98
N ILE A 310 -19.85 31.96 -8.67
CA ILE A 310 -19.51 30.65 -9.24
C ILE A 310 -18.05 30.34 -8.90
N PHE A 311 -17.73 29.11 -8.49
CA PHE A 311 -16.33 28.71 -8.27
C PHE A 311 -15.87 27.83 -9.45
N PRO A 312 -15.08 28.35 -10.41
CA PRO A 312 -14.71 27.58 -11.59
C PRO A 312 -13.84 26.37 -11.23
N ILE A 313 -14.04 25.27 -11.95
CA ILE A 313 -13.20 24.08 -11.78
C ILE A 313 -11.76 24.32 -12.22
N SER A 314 -11.55 25.14 -13.24
CA SER A 314 -10.22 25.53 -13.72
C SER A 314 -9.43 26.25 -12.63
N LEU A 315 -10.07 27.16 -11.89
CA LEU A 315 -9.51 27.85 -10.73
C LEU A 315 -9.10 26.89 -9.60
N PHE A 316 -9.96 25.93 -9.27
CA PHE A 316 -9.66 24.94 -8.23
C PHE A 316 -8.54 23.97 -8.63
N LEU A 317 -8.50 23.55 -9.89
CA LEU A 317 -7.47 22.65 -10.40
C LEU A 317 -6.11 23.32 -10.58
N ALA A 318 -6.09 24.63 -10.86
CA ALA A 318 -4.87 25.42 -10.93
C ALA A 318 -4.11 25.43 -9.60
N ASP A 319 -4.79 25.73 -8.48
CA ASP A 319 -4.26 25.53 -7.13
C ASP A 319 -5.37 25.28 -6.09
N SER A 320 -5.64 23.99 -5.84
CA SER A 320 -6.62 23.54 -4.83
C SER A 320 -6.26 24.00 -3.41
N SER A 321 -4.97 24.11 -3.08
CA SER A 321 -4.51 24.57 -1.75
C SER A 321 -4.92 26.02 -1.53
N LEU A 322 -4.63 26.87 -2.51
CA LEU A 322 -4.89 28.30 -2.44
C LEU A 322 -6.39 28.60 -2.46
N SER A 323 -7.14 27.84 -3.26
CA SER A 323 -8.60 27.90 -3.33
C SER A 323 -9.27 27.57 -2.00
N ILE A 324 -8.85 26.49 -1.34
CA ILE A 324 -9.37 26.08 -0.02
C ILE A 324 -9.06 27.15 1.03
N PHE A 325 -7.84 27.67 1.04
CA PHE A 325 -7.43 28.71 1.97
C PHE A 325 -8.24 30.00 1.76
N PHE A 326 -8.47 30.41 0.51
CA PHE A 326 -9.29 31.56 0.17
C PHE A 326 -10.71 31.45 0.72
N ILE A 327 -11.39 30.31 0.48
CA ILE A 327 -12.75 30.06 1.02
C ILE A 327 -12.77 30.16 2.55
N ARG A 328 -11.73 29.65 3.21
CA ARG A 328 -11.61 29.75 4.66
C ARG A 328 -11.47 31.19 5.14
N CYS A 329 -10.68 32.01 4.45
CA CYS A 329 -10.54 33.44 4.74
C CYS A 329 -11.83 34.22 4.45
N CYS A 330 -12.56 33.91 3.38
CA CYS A 330 -13.88 34.49 3.14
C CYS A 330 -14.86 34.26 4.31
N ASN A 331 -14.75 33.10 4.96
CA ASN A 331 -15.68 32.69 6.02
C ASN A 331 -15.13 32.89 7.46
N GLY A 332 -13.85 33.19 7.63
CA GLY A 332 -13.22 33.26 8.97
C GLY A 332 -13.17 31.92 9.71
N MET A 333 -13.15 30.81 8.98
CA MET A 333 -13.20 29.46 9.53
C MET A 333 -11.81 28.91 9.87
N THR A 334 -11.76 28.06 10.89
CA THR A 334 -10.64 27.17 11.19
C THR A 334 -10.62 25.96 10.25
N GLN A 335 -9.51 25.22 10.20
CA GLN A 335 -9.41 23.96 9.46
C GLN A 335 -10.44 22.91 9.92
N LYS A 336 -10.78 22.92 11.22
CA LYS A 336 -11.75 21.99 11.79
C LYS A 336 -13.16 22.31 11.31
N GLU A 337 -13.57 23.57 11.42
CA GLU A 337 -14.90 24.02 10.99
C GLU A 337 -15.12 23.83 9.49
N LEU A 338 -14.10 24.12 8.66
CA LEU A 338 -14.20 23.84 7.23
C LEU A 338 -14.34 22.33 6.97
N ALA A 339 -13.54 21.50 7.63
CA ALA A 339 -13.57 20.05 7.47
C ALA A 339 -14.94 19.45 7.83
N GLU A 340 -15.54 19.92 8.92
CA GLU A 340 -16.89 19.52 9.34
C GLU A 340 -17.95 19.89 8.28
N LYS A 341 -17.92 21.14 7.77
CA LYS A 341 -18.87 21.60 6.75
C LYS A 341 -18.78 20.84 5.44
N ILE A 342 -17.58 20.43 5.02
CA ILE A 342 -17.39 19.69 3.77
C ILE A 342 -17.40 18.16 3.97
N GLY A 343 -17.55 17.68 5.21
CA GLY A 343 -17.60 16.25 5.53
C GLY A 343 -16.28 15.52 5.31
N CYS A 344 -15.16 16.07 5.79
CA CYS A 344 -13.85 15.43 5.77
C CYS A 344 -13.10 15.60 7.09
N THR A 345 -11.87 15.10 7.18
CA THR A 345 -11.03 15.27 8.38
C THR A 345 -10.26 16.59 8.35
N LYS A 346 -10.01 17.17 9.54
CA LYS A 346 -9.15 18.36 9.70
C LYS A 346 -7.75 18.15 9.11
N ASP A 347 -7.20 16.95 9.27
CA ASP A 347 -5.86 16.62 8.75
C ASP A 347 -5.80 16.66 7.23
N LEU A 348 -6.88 16.29 6.55
CA LEU A 348 -6.95 16.40 5.09
C LEU A 348 -6.90 17.86 4.64
N ILE A 349 -7.66 18.76 5.28
CA ILE A 349 -7.59 20.21 5.01
C ILE A 349 -6.17 20.73 5.25
N ARG A 350 -5.57 20.36 6.38
CA ARG A 350 -4.21 20.77 6.73
C ARG A 350 -3.17 20.31 5.70
N HIS A 351 -3.26 19.07 5.23
CA HIS A 351 -2.34 18.56 4.21
C HIS A 351 -2.52 19.24 2.86
N LEU A 352 -3.76 19.55 2.47
CA LEU A 352 -4.04 20.25 1.22
C LEU A 352 -3.51 21.69 1.25
N GLU A 353 -3.78 22.45 2.32
CA GLU A 353 -3.32 23.84 2.47
C GLU A 353 -1.80 23.96 2.62
N ASN A 354 -1.14 22.98 3.22
CA ASN A 354 0.32 22.95 3.34
C ASN A 354 1.00 22.39 2.08
N LYS A 355 0.25 22.16 0.99
CA LYS A 355 0.73 21.58 -0.26
C LYS A 355 1.39 20.19 -0.09
N HIS A 356 1.13 19.47 1.02
CA HIS A 356 1.55 18.08 1.23
C HIS A 356 0.70 17.08 0.41
N GLY A 357 -0.47 17.52 -0.05
CA GLY A 357 -1.30 16.85 -1.05
C GLY A 357 -1.93 17.87 -1.98
N ARG A 358 -2.38 17.44 -3.16
CA ARG A 358 -3.09 18.31 -4.12
C ARG A 358 -4.24 17.54 -4.77
N ILE A 359 -5.33 18.25 -5.03
CA ILE A 359 -6.43 17.71 -5.84
C ILE A 359 -6.16 18.14 -7.29
N VAL A 360 -5.57 17.23 -8.06
CA VAL A 360 -5.16 17.47 -9.45
C VAL A 360 -6.12 16.85 -10.48
N HIS A 361 -7.18 16.19 -10.01
CA HIS A 361 -8.14 15.49 -10.86
C HIS A 361 -9.53 16.10 -10.72
N ALA A 362 -10.18 16.40 -11.84
CA ALA A 362 -11.52 16.99 -11.91
C ALA A 362 -12.60 16.21 -11.14
N GLY A 363 -12.66 14.87 -11.19
CA GLY A 363 -13.66 14.10 -10.43
C GLY A 363 -13.62 14.35 -8.91
N PRO A 364 -12.45 14.19 -8.25
CA PRO A 364 -12.27 14.66 -6.88
C PRO A 364 -12.52 16.16 -6.70
N ALA A 365 -12.12 17.02 -7.65
CA ALA A 365 -12.35 18.47 -7.58
C ALA A 365 -13.84 18.84 -7.60
N LEU A 366 -14.65 18.25 -8.47
CA LEU A 366 -16.11 18.48 -8.57
C LEU A 366 -16.80 18.17 -7.24
N ARG A 367 -16.41 17.07 -6.58
CA ARG A 367 -16.92 16.72 -5.24
C ARG A 367 -16.59 17.77 -4.17
N TRP A 368 -15.49 18.48 -4.34
CA TRP A 368 -15.08 19.56 -3.45
C TRP A 368 -15.72 20.89 -3.82
N ILE A 369 -15.74 21.24 -5.11
CA ILE A 369 -16.28 22.50 -5.63
C ILE A 369 -17.74 22.67 -5.25
N ASN A 370 -18.58 21.65 -5.42
CA ASN A 370 -19.99 21.77 -5.05
C ASN A 370 -20.17 22.11 -3.56
N LYS A 371 -19.31 21.56 -2.70
CA LYS A 371 -19.32 21.83 -1.25
C LYS A 371 -18.72 23.20 -0.92
N LEU A 372 -17.66 23.61 -1.60
CA LEU A 372 -16.98 24.88 -1.39
C LEU A 372 -17.77 26.06 -1.94
N GLN A 373 -18.44 25.89 -3.09
CA GLN A 373 -19.31 26.89 -3.70
C GLN A 373 -20.51 27.19 -2.80
N ALA A 374 -21.07 26.19 -2.12
CA ALA A 374 -22.09 26.40 -1.09
C ALA A 374 -21.60 27.23 0.11
N LEU A 375 -20.28 27.38 0.28
CA LEU A 375 -19.65 28.20 1.31
C LEU A 375 -19.17 29.56 0.80
N LEU A 376 -19.38 29.91 -0.48
CA LEU A 376 -19.04 31.23 -0.98
C LEU A 376 -19.99 32.28 -0.38
N PRO A 377 -19.48 33.29 0.34
CA PRO A 377 -20.32 34.34 0.90
C PRO A 377 -20.77 35.32 -0.20
N LYS A 378 -22.09 35.53 -0.31
CA LYS A 378 -22.68 36.44 -1.32
C LYS A 378 -22.27 37.92 -1.16
N ASN A 379 -21.89 38.36 0.05
CA ASN A 379 -21.65 39.77 0.39
C ASN A 379 -20.27 40.03 1.03
N ILE A 380 -19.24 39.23 0.73
CA ILE A 380 -17.90 39.46 1.30
C ILE A 380 -17.22 40.68 0.69
N ASN A 381 -16.76 41.61 1.53
CA ASN A 381 -15.91 42.73 1.13
C ASN A 381 -14.45 42.49 1.57
N PHE A 382 -13.54 43.31 1.05
CA PHE A 382 -12.11 43.15 1.32
C PHE A 382 -11.78 43.30 2.81
N GLU A 383 -12.39 44.28 3.50
CA GLU A 383 -12.16 44.53 4.92
C GLU A 383 -12.50 43.31 5.78
N LYS A 384 -13.65 42.68 5.51
CA LYS A 384 -14.07 41.49 6.26
C LYS A 384 -13.19 40.28 5.93
N PHE A 385 -12.79 40.13 4.67
CA PHE A 385 -11.84 39.12 4.26
C PHE A 385 -10.48 39.31 4.95
N GLU A 386 -9.96 40.54 5.02
CA GLU A 386 -8.72 40.88 5.69
C GLU A 386 -8.80 40.60 7.20
N GLN A 387 -9.90 40.99 7.87
CA GLN A 387 -10.11 40.67 9.29
C GLN A 387 -10.09 39.16 9.54
N ASN A 388 -10.77 38.38 8.70
CA ASN A 388 -10.82 36.94 8.79
C ASN A 388 -9.46 36.29 8.52
N TRP A 389 -8.74 36.78 7.50
CA TRP A 389 -7.37 36.37 7.20
C TRP A 389 -6.44 36.65 8.37
N LYS A 390 -6.51 37.85 8.95
CA LYS A 390 -5.79 38.24 10.17
C LYS A 390 -6.13 37.28 11.30
N LYS A 391 -7.41 36.96 11.56
CA LYS A 391 -7.79 35.99 12.60
C LYS A 391 -7.18 34.59 12.35
N ILE A 392 -7.17 34.13 11.10
CA ILE A 392 -6.64 32.82 10.70
C ILE A 392 -5.11 32.76 10.80
N ILE A 393 -4.42 33.85 10.42
CA ILE A 393 -2.96 33.93 10.46
C ILE A 393 -2.47 34.30 11.86
N PHE A 394 -3.09 35.25 12.58
CA PHE A 394 -2.73 35.58 13.96
C PHE A 394 -3.12 34.50 14.97
N SER A 395 -4.07 33.60 14.67
CA SER A 395 -4.20 32.35 15.45
C SER A 395 -3.07 31.35 15.20
N LYS A 396 -2.29 31.51 14.11
CA LYS A 396 -0.96 30.88 13.94
C LYS A 396 0.19 31.73 14.51
N ILE A 397 0.03 33.06 14.57
CA ILE A 397 1.04 34.08 14.95
C ILE A 397 0.58 34.87 16.20
N GLU A 398 0.10 34.19 17.23
CA GLU A 398 0.47 34.63 18.58
C GLU A 398 1.94 34.22 18.70
N ASN A 399 2.82 35.18 18.42
CA ASN A 399 4.27 35.06 18.53
C ASN A 399 4.63 34.48 19.90
N ILE A 400 4.78 33.16 19.95
CA ILE A 400 5.87 32.60 20.72
C ILE A 400 7.05 32.77 19.77
N GLU A 401 7.87 33.80 20.01
CA GLU A 401 9.27 33.74 19.60
C GLU A 401 9.70 32.29 19.80
N LYS A 402 10.29 31.64 18.79
CA LYS A 402 10.89 30.31 18.97
C LYS A 402 12.02 30.45 19.98
N LYS A 403 11.66 30.56 21.27
CA LYS A 403 12.56 30.49 22.38
C LYS A 403 13.06 29.06 22.36
N GLU A 404 14.37 28.88 22.39
CA GLU A 404 14.99 27.55 22.32
C GLU A 404 14.27 26.57 23.24
N SER A 405 14.01 25.36 22.73
CA SER A 405 13.38 24.32 23.52
C SER A 405 14.25 24.03 24.74
N PHE A 406 13.67 23.86 25.93
CA PHE A 406 14.46 23.39 27.07
C PHE A 406 15.10 22.01 26.85
N LYS A 407 14.68 21.27 25.81
CA LYS A 407 15.31 20.03 25.37
C LYS A 407 16.70 20.24 24.75
N SER A 408 16.98 21.38 24.13
CA SER A 408 18.27 21.69 23.50
C SER A 408 19.29 22.28 24.47
N LEU A 409 18.87 22.63 25.69
CA LEU A 409 19.76 23.14 26.72
C LEU A 409 20.74 22.07 27.23
N SER A 410 21.92 22.54 27.66
CA SER A 410 22.87 21.71 28.41
C SER A 410 22.23 21.21 29.71
N THR A 411 22.76 20.11 30.22
CA THR A 411 22.25 19.49 31.45
C THR A 411 22.36 20.46 32.64
N GLU A 412 23.45 21.21 32.69
CA GLU A 412 23.78 22.22 33.70
C GLU A 412 22.80 23.39 33.63
N ALA A 413 22.44 23.85 32.43
CA ALA A 413 21.46 24.91 32.23
C ALA A 413 20.04 24.49 32.67
N ILE A 414 19.67 23.22 32.44
CA ILE A 414 18.38 22.68 32.89
C ILE A 414 18.32 22.61 34.44
N ILE A 415 19.41 22.16 35.08
CA ILE A 415 19.49 22.11 36.55
C ILE A 415 19.36 23.51 37.13
N SER A 416 20.10 24.49 36.60
CA SER A 416 20.02 25.88 37.02
C SER A 416 18.59 26.43 36.92
N LYS A 417 17.88 26.14 35.82
CA LYS A 417 16.47 26.52 35.65
C LYS A 417 15.52 25.85 36.63
N ILE A 418 15.77 24.60 37.02
CA ILE A 418 14.93 23.91 38.02
C ILE A 418 15.12 24.54 39.40
N GLU A 419 16.34 24.91 39.78
CA GLU A 419 16.58 25.62 41.04
C GLU A 419 15.99 27.04 41.04
N GLU A 420 16.09 27.77 39.92
CA GLU A 420 15.43 29.06 39.74
C GLU A 420 13.91 28.92 39.91
N LEU A 421 13.31 27.92 39.26
CA LEU A 421 11.88 27.63 39.39
C LEU A 421 11.48 27.28 40.82
N LYS A 422 12.29 26.47 41.52
CA LYS A 422 12.03 26.08 42.91
C LYS A 422 11.98 27.29 43.84
N SER A 423 12.92 28.22 43.67
CA SER A 423 12.94 29.50 44.39
C SER A 423 11.71 30.36 44.06
N ARG A 424 11.43 30.56 42.76
CA ARG A 424 10.34 31.43 42.28
C ARG A 424 8.93 30.93 42.61
N THR A 425 8.76 29.63 42.82
CA THR A 425 7.44 29.01 43.08
C THR A 425 7.22 28.68 44.55
N ASN A 426 8.08 29.15 45.46
CA ASN A 426 8.09 28.79 46.88
C ASN A 426 8.02 27.26 47.06
N ASN A 427 9.02 26.54 46.54
CA ASN A 427 9.06 25.07 46.47
C ASN A 427 7.85 24.47 45.73
N PHE A 428 7.54 24.99 44.54
CA PHE A 428 6.48 24.47 43.66
C PHE A 428 5.05 24.55 44.22
N ASN A 429 4.83 25.44 45.19
CA ASN A 429 3.49 25.73 45.70
C ASN A 429 2.67 26.63 44.75
N GLU A 430 3.36 27.42 43.91
CA GLU A 430 2.77 28.43 43.01
C GLU A 430 3.08 28.11 41.54
N ILE A 431 2.51 27.02 41.04
CA ILE A 431 2.80 26.48 39.69
C ILE A 431 2.08 27.25 38.58
N ARG A 432 0.88 27.76 38.87
CA ARG A 432 0.00 28.38 37.87
C ARG A 432 0.67 29.54 37.16
N GLU A 433 1.15 30.51 37.93
CA GLU A 433 1.76 31.74 37.41
C GLU A 433 2.99 31.45 36.55
N VAL A 434 3.78 30.44 36.94
CA VAL A 434 4.96 30.02 36.20
C VAL A 434 4.64 29.37 34.86
N LEU A 435 3.56 28.59 34.77
CA LEU A 435 3.10 28.00 33.51
C LEU A 435 2.37 28.99 32.61
N GLU A 436 1.68 29.96 33.22
CA GLU A 436 1.02 31.07 32.52
C GLU A 436 2.04 31.97 31.82
N ASN A 437 3.14 32.27 32.51
CA ASN A 437 4.25 33.05 31.97
C ASN A 437 5.09 32.27 30.93
N ASP A 438 5.33 30.98 31.15
CA ASP A 438 6.05 30.14 30.19
C ASP A 438 5.62 28.65 30.24
N ALA A 439 4.83 28.26 29.25
CA ALA A 439 4.33 26.89 29.10
C ALA A 439 5.45 25.83 29.02
N ARG A 440 6.67 26.21 28.62
CA ARG A 440 7.81 25.27 28.52
C ARG A 440 8.26 24.76 29.88
N ASN A 441 7.93 25.46 30.97
CA ASN A 441 8.20 24.99 32.34
C ASN A 441 7.56 23.61 32.63
N ILE A 442 6.52 23.23 31.88
CA ILE A 442 5.95 21.87 31.92
C ILE A 442 6.99 20.77 31.64
N PHE A 443 8.00 21.06 30.81
CA PHE A 443 9.10 20.13 30.56
C PHE A 443 9.95 19.92 31.81
N LEU A 444 10.20 20.98 32.59
CA LEU A 444 10.99 20.92 33.82
C LEU A 444 10.24 20.12 34.89
N PHE A 445 8.93 20.32 35.04
CA PHE A 445 8.09 19.48 35.91
C PHE A 445 8.09 18.03 35.46
N ARG A 446 8.08 17.76 34.15
CA ARG A 446 8.19 16.40 33.63
C ARG A 446 9.51 15.72 33.99
N VAL A 447 10.61 16.48 33.97
CA VAL A 447 11.94 16.01 34.37
C VAL A 447 11.97 15.71 35.87
N ILE A 448 11.44 16.61 36.70
CA ILE A 448 11.36 16.42 38.16
C ILE A 448 10.55 15.17 38.50
N CYS A 449 9.36 15.02 37.89
CA CYS A 449 8.46 13.89 38.15
C CYS A 449 8.87 12.59 37.43
N ARG A 450 9.99 12.59 36.68
CA ARG A 450 10.48 11.46 35.87
C ARG A 450 9.40 10.83 35.00
N LYS A 451 8.58 11.63 34.31
CA LYS A 451 7.49 11.13 33.44
C LYS A 451 7.85 11.21 31.96
N ARG A 452 7.31 10.27 31.17
CA ARG A 452 7.27 10.45 29.71
C ARG A 452 6.17 11.40 29.31
N THR A 453 6.31 11.98 28.13
CA THR A 453 5.29 12.84 27.52
C THR A 453 3.91 12.16 27.49
N LYS A 454 3.81 10.89 27.08
CA LYS A 454 2.51 10.19 27.05
C LYS A 454 1.91 9.96 28.44
N GLU A 455 2.73 9.73 29.45
CA GLU A 455 2.28 9.47 30.82
C GLU A 455 1.81 10.74 31.49
N LEU A 456 2.61 11.81 31.40
CA LEU A 456 2.23 13.11 31.93
C LEU A 456 0.96 13.61 31.25
N ALA A 457 0.86 13.49 29.91
CA ALA A 457 -0.35 13.87 29.18
C ALA A 457 -1.60 13.12 29.69
N ARG A 458 -1.49 11.81 29.95
CA ARG A 458 -2.58 11.02 30.52
C ARG A 458 -2.98 11.50 31.93
N ILE A 459 -2.00 11.78 32.80
CA ILE A 459 -2.25 12.28 34.16
C ILE A 459 -2.95 13.64 34.12
N LEU A 460 -2.49 14.51 33.22
CA LEU A 460 -3.06 15.84 33.02
C LEU A 460 -4.37 15.82 32.21
N LYS A 461 -4.83 14.64 31.75
CA LYS A 461 -6.02 14.45 30.92
C LYS A 461 -6.02 15.29 29.63
N ILE A 462 -4.87 15.32 28.95
CA ILE A 462 -4.66 16.03 27.67
C ILE A 462 -4.04 15.10 26.63
N GLU A 463 -4.04 15.55 25.37
CA GLU A 463 -3.41 14.80 24.29
C GLU A 463 -1.87 14.90 24.33
N PRO A 464 -1.11 13.82 24.05
CA PRO A 464 0.35 13.88 24.03
C PRO A 464 0.92 14.88 23.01
N SER A 465 0.21 15.14 21.91
CA SER A 465 0.60 16.17 20.94
C SER A 465 0.48 17.58 21.50
N GLU A 466 -0.51 17.81 22.35
CA GLU A 466 -0.74 19.09 23.01
C GLU A 466 0.35 19.37 24.03
N LEU A 467 0.67 18.39 24.90
CA LEU A 467 1.80 18.51 25.83
C LEU A 467 3.14 18.79 25.11
N ARG A 468 3.41 18.10 24.00
CA ARG A 468 4.62 18.39 23.18
C ARG A 468 4.64 19.81 22.67
N SER A 469 3.48 20.33 22.27
CA SER A 469 3.40 21.70 21.77
C SER A 469 3.71 22.73 22.86
N TRP A 470 3.37 22.46 24.13
CA TRP A 470 3.74 23.31 25.26
C TRP A 470 5.24 23.20 25.59
N GLU A 471 5.79 21.98 25.67
CA GLU A 471 7.22 21.74 25.93
C GLU A 471 8.15 22.38 24.87
N ASP A 472 7.69 22.42 23.62
CA ASP A 472 8.43 22.99 22.51
C ASP A 472 8.23 24.51 22.39
N GLY A 473 7.42 25.12 23.26
CA GLY A 473 7.06 26.54 23.17
C GLY A 473 6.28 26.87 21.90
N LYS A 474 5.53 25.93 21.34
CA LYS A 474 4.69 26.15 20.14
C LYS A 474 3.30 26.65 20.50
N ARG A 475 2.87 26.48 21.76
CA ARG A 475 1.58 26.95 22.30
C ARG A 475 1.71 27.38 23.76
N ARG A 476 0.91 28.38 24.15
CA ARG A 476 0.62 28.70 25.55
C ARG A 476 -0.44 27.73 26.11
N ILE A 477 -0.55 27.66 27.43
CA ILE A 477 -1.62 26.93 28.11
C ILE A 477 -2.75 27.93 28.37
N SER A 478 -3.99 27.60 27.99
CA SER A 478 -5.12 28.51 28.24
C SER A 478 -5.43 28.61 29.73
N PRO A 479 -6.00 29.74 30.22
CA PRO A 479 -6.37 29.90 31.62
C PRO A 479 -7.27 28.77 32.13
N GLU A 480 -8.28 28.35 31.34
CA GLU A 480 -9.16 27.24 31.68
C GLU A 480 -8.42 25.89 31.82
N THR A 481 -7.40 25.66 31.00
CA THR A 481 -6.58 24.45 31.08
C THR A 481 -5.63 24.52 32.27
N LEU A 482 -5.08 25.71 32.57
CA LEU A 482 -4.23 25.94 33.75
C LEU A 482 -4.96 25.63 35.06
N GLU A 483 -6.23 26.06 35.18
CA GLU A 483 -7.08 25.74 36.35
C GLU A 483 -7.22 24.23 36.56
N LYS A 484 -7.24 23.45 35.47
CA LYS A 484 -7.36 21.98 35.53
C LYS A 484 -6.04 21.29 35.87
N ILE A 485 -4.92 21.74 35.28
CA ILE A 485 -3.65 21.02 35.38
C ILE A 485 -2.76 21.46 36.54
N ALA A 486 -2.84 22.73 36.98
CA ALA A 486 -1.97 23.26 38.03
C ALA A 486 -2.17 22.56 39.40
N PRO A 487 -3.40 22.25 39.85
CA PRO A 487 -3.61 21.48 41.08
C PRO A 487 -3.00 20.07 41.01
N ILE A 488 -3.15 19.39 39.86
CA ILE A 488 -2.60 18.05 39.63
C ILE A 488 -1.08 18.07 39.72
N LEU A 489 -0.43 19.06 39.08
CA LEU A 489 1.03 19.20 39.15
C LEU A 489 1.51 19.54 40.56
N LYS A 490 0.77 20.36 41.30
CA LYS A 490 1.08 20.71 42.69
C LYS A 490 1.05 19.49 43.58
N GLU A 491 0.02 18.66 43.44
CA GLU A 491 -0.09 17.39 44.15
C GLU A 491 1.08 16.45 43.81
N MET A 492 1.43 16.33 42.52
CA MET A 492 2.56 15.51 42.08
C MET A 492 3.92 15.95 42.65
N LEU A 493 4.09 17.25 42.94
CA LEU A 493 5.36 17.83 43.38
C LEU A 493 5.49 17.96 44.90
N ARG A 494 4.40 17.76 45.66
CA ARG A 494 4.32 18.02 47.12
C ARG A 494 5.39 17.29 47.93
N ASP A 495 5.71 16.04 47.58
CA ASP A 495 6.59 15.17 48.37
C ASP A 495 7.90 14.80 47.65
N ILE A 496 8.22 15.46 46.53
CA ILE A 496 9.41 15.11 45.75
C ILE A 496 10.65 15.79 46.33
N LYS A 497 11.59 14.98 46.84
CA LYS A 497 12.93 15.44 47.19
C LYS A 497 13.76 15.67 45.92
N ILE A 498 14.06 16.93 45.62
CA ILE A 498 14.77 17.32 44.40
C ILE A 498 16.25 17.49 44.74
N GLU A 499 17.02 16.45 44.42
CA GLU A 499 18.49 16.45 44.50
C GLU A 499 19.08 16.49 43.08
N LYS A 500 20.25 17.14 42.93
CA LYS A 500 20.92 17.35 41.64
C LYS A 500 21.18 16.02 40.91
N GLU A 501 21.60 15.00 41.64
CA GLU A 501 21.88 13.65 41.16
C GLU A 501 20.61 12.98 40.61
N THR A 502 19.46 13.25 41.22
CA THR A 502 18.14 12.75 40.79
C THR A 502 17.71 13.41 39.48
N ILE A 503 17.88 14.73 39.35
CA ILE A 503 17.60 15.46 38.09
C ILE A 503 18.49 14.93 36.96
N LEU A 504 19.79 14.73 37.22
CA LEU A 504 20.75 14.20 36.25
C LEU A 504 20.35 12.82 35.73
N ARG A 505 19.91 11.93 36.64
CA ARG A 505 19.42 10.60 36.30
C ARG A 505 18.16 10.67 35.43
N ASN A 506 17.19 11.49 35.83
CA ASN A 506 15.93 11.66 35.10
C ASN A 506 16.16 12.24 33.69
N LEU A 507 17.08 13.20 33.54
CA LEU A 507 17.45 13.77 32.24
C LEU A 507 18.12 12.75 31.33
N LYS A 508 19.01 11.91 31.84
CA LYS A 508 19.61 10.81 31.07
C LYS A 508 18.55 9.84 30.56
N ASP A 509 17.58 9.50 31.40
CA ASP A 509 16.48 8.59 31.04
C ASP A 509 15.55 9.19 29.98
N ILE A 510 15.22 10.48 30.10
CA ILE A 510 14.40 11.22 29.12
C ILE A 510 15.13 11.36 27.78
N LYS A 511 16.42 11.78 27.78
CA LYS A 511 17.22 12.01 26.56
C LYS A 511 17.54 10.72 25.80
N LYS A 512 17.77 9.61 26.51
CA LYS A 512 18.03 8.29 25.87
C LYS A 512 16.75 7.57 25.40
N GLY A 513 15.57 8.15 25.61
CA GLY A 513 14.29 7.46 25.40
C GLY A 513 14.10 6.24 26.32
N LYS A 514 15.01 6.04 27.28
CA LYS A 514 15.02 4.95 28.26
C LYS A 514 14.26 5.38 29.51
N ILE A 515 13.01 5.80 29.35
CA ILE A 515 12.05 5.63 30.45
C ILE A 515 11.30 4.36 30.11
N CYS A 516 11.67 3.30 30.82
CA CYS A 516 10.95 2.04 30.78
C CYS A 516 9.46 2.35 30.97
N PHE A 517 8.62 2.03 29.97
CA PHE A 517 7.32 1.44 30.31
C PHE A 517 7.69 0.36 31.29
N ASN A 518 7.06 0.34 32.47
CA ASN A 518 7.20 -0.74 33.43
C ASN A 518 7.29 -2.03 32.61
N LYS A 519 8.51 -2.57 32.44
CA LYS A 519 8.80 -3.48 31.32
C LYS A 519 7.89 -4.67 31.49
N ASP A 520 7.75 -5.03 32.76
CA ASP A 520 6.78 -5.84 33.47
C ASP A 520 5.32 -5.70 33.03
N ILE A 521 4.76 -4.51 32.73
CA ILE A 521 3.34 -4.37 32.35
C ILE A 521 3.11 -4.69 30.86
N GLN A 522 3.96 -4.21 29.96
CA GLN A 522 3.84 -4.56 28.52
C GLN A 522 4.22 -6.00 28.27
N VAL A 523 5.25 -6.47 28.99
CA VAL A 523 5.59 -7.88 29.07
C VAL A 523 4.41 -8.66 29.66
N LYS A 524 3.88 -8.34 30.85
CA LYS A 524 2.70 -9.04 31.42
C LYS A 524 1.48 -9.02 30.50
N ASN A 525 1.21 -7.93 29.79
CA ASN A 525 0.08 -7.87 28.86
C ASN A 525 0.34 -8.65 27.57
N GLY A 526 1.59 -8.70 27.09
CA GLY A 526 2.01 -9.57 26.00
C GLY A 526 1.96 -11.05 26.40
N ILE A 527 2.46 -11.39 27.58
CA ILE A 527 2.40 -12.72 28.20
C ILE A 527 0.95 -13.19 28.34
N LYS A 528 0.07 -12.38 28.93
CA LYS A 528 -1.37 -12.70 29.06
C LYS A 528 -2.09 -12.88 27.73
N LEU A 529 -1.54 -12.33 26.64
CA LEU A 529 -2.07 -12.50 25.28
C LEU A 529 -1.56 -13.81 24.66
N VAL A 530 -0.29 -14.17 24.90
CA VAL A 530 0.31 -15.42 24.40
C VAL A 530 -0.21 -16.63 25.18
N GLU A 531 -0.35 -16.55 26.51
CA GLU A 531 -0.97 -17.61 27.37
C GLU A 531 -2.40 -17.99 26.96
N LYS A 532 -3.09 -17.13 26.18
CA LYS A 532 -4.46 -17.34 25.71
C LYS A 532 -4.54 -17.86 24.27
N LEU A 533 -3.42 -18.00 23.57
CA LEU A 533 -3.41 -18.52 22.22
C LEU A 533 -3.55 -20.04 22.25
N PRO A 534 -4.40 -20.63 21.39
CA PRO A 534 -4.42 -22.08 21.24
C PRO A 534 -3.08 -22.57 20.65
N PRO A 535 -2.60 -23.77 21.04
CA PRO A 535 -1.39 -24.36 20.46
C PRO A 535 -1.58 -24.61 18.96
N THR A 536 -0.54 -24.31 18.20
CA THR A 536 -0.39 -24.64 16.77
C THR A 536 -0.32 -26.15 16.54
N GLU A 537 -0.48 -26.60 15.29
CA GLU A 537 -0.39 -28.03 14.94
C GLU A 537 0.96 -28.63 15.36
N LEU A 538 2.06 -27.91 15.11
CA LEU A 538 3.39 -28.36 15.50
C LEU A 538 3.61 -28.36 17.02
N GLU A 539 3.09 -27.37 17.74
CA GLU A 539 3.11 -27.37 19.22
C GLU A 539 2.31 -28.56 19.79
N ASN A 540 1.15 -28.88 19.19
CA ASN A 540 0.35 -30.04 19.58
C ASN A 540 1.11 -31.37 19.44
N LYS A 541 1.99 -31.50 18.43
CA LYS A 541 2.87 -32.68 18.29
C LYS A 541 3.85 -32.78 19.46
N VAL A 542 4.48 -31.67 19.85
CA VAL A 542 5.40 -31.63 21.01
C VAL A 542 4.65 -31.92 22.32
N ILE A 543 3.48 -31.30 22.53
CA ILE A 543 2.60 -31.56 23.68
C ILE A 543 2.29 -33.05 23.80
N LYS A 544 1.93 -33.71 22.69
CA LYS A 544 1.60 -35.14 22.69
C LYS A 544 2.78 -35.98 23.18
N VAL A 545 4.01 -35.68 22.75
CA VAL A 545 5.20 -36.42 23.17
C VAL A 545 5.53 -36.18 24.64
N LEU A 546 5.48 -34.93 25.12
CA LEU A 546 5.75 -34.60 26.52
C LEU A 546 4.71 -35.23 27.46
N SER A 547 3.43 -35.07 27.14
CA SER A 547 2.32 -35.62 27.94
C SER A 547 2.31 -37.15 27.97
N SER A 548 2.54 -37.82 26.83
CA SER A 548 2.56 -39.30 26.77
C SER A 548 3.71 -39.91 27.58
N ASN A 549 4.74 -39.12 27.90
CA ASN A 549 5.90 -39.56 28.67
C ASN A 549 5.92 -39.01 30.10
N ASN A 550 4.83 -38.41 30.59
CA ASN A 550 4.73 -37.78 31.91
C ASN A 550 5.84 -36.75 32.20
N ILE A 551 6.28 -36.03 31.17
CA ILE A 551 7.27 -34.96 31.32
C ILE A 551 6.51 -33.69 31.70
N PRO A 552 6.75 -33.09 32.88
CA PRO A 552 6.13 -31.82 33.24
C PRO A 552 6.62 -30.70 32.32
N PHE A 553 5.72 -29.83 31.87
CA PHE A 553 6.07 -28.67 31.06
C PHE A 553 5.05 -27.54 31.23
N GLU A 554 5.47 -26.34 30.82
CA GLU A 554 4.61 -25.16 30.70
C GLU A 554 4.67 -24.65 29.26
N LEU A 555 3.50 -24.56 28.61
CA LEU A 555 3.32 -24.02 27.26
C LEU A 555 3.25 -22.50 27.31
N HIS A 556 3.88 -21.83 26.34
CA HIS A 556 3.95 -20.36 26.24
C HIS A 556 4.50 -19.70 27.51
N ALA A 557 5.46 -20.38 28.13
CA ALA A 557 6.06 -20.02 29.40
C ALA A 557 6.81 -18.69 29.34
N THR A 558 6.74 -17.93 30.43
CA THR A 558 7.55 -16.72 30.59
C THR A 558 8.61 -16.92 31.64
N ILE A 559 9.87 -16.86 31.21
CA ILE A 559 11.01 -17.03 32.10
C ILE A 559 11.57 -15.67 32.49
N ASP A 560 11.67 -15.40 33.79
CA ASP A 560 12.31 -14.21 34.33
C ASP A 560 13.80 -14.49 34.63
N PHE A 561 14.67 -13.75 33.96
CA PHE A 561 16.10 -13.69 34.25
C PHE A 561 16.51 -12.29 34.66
N ASN A 562 16.67 -12.08 35.97
CA ASN A 562 17.16 -10.83 36.54
C ASN A 562 16.38 -9.59 36.07
N GLY A 563 15.04 -9.68 36.00
CA GLY A 563 14.15 -8.60 35.56
C GLY A 563 14.02 -8.46 34.04
N LYS A 564 14.55 -9.42 33.28
CA LYS A 564 14.28 -9.58 31.84
C LYS A 564 13.44 -10.83 31.64
N PHE A 565 12.24 -10.62 31.10
CA PHE A 565 11.33 -11.70 30.75
C PHE A 565 11.56 -12.17 29.32
N PHE A 566 11.55 -13.49 29.14
CA PHE A 566 11.62 -14.16 27.86
C PHE A 566 10.42 -15.08 27.73
N ASN A 567 9.62 -14.86 26.70
CA ASN A 567 8.57 -15.79 26.33
C ASN A 567 9.20 -16.93 25.54
N VAL A 568 8.83 -18.17 25.83
CA VAL A 568 9.29 -19.35 25.12
C VAL A 568 8.11 -20.27 24.89
N ASP A 569 8.17 -21.10 23.84
CA ASP A 569 7.03 -21.96 23.51
C ASP A 569 6.88 -23.08 24.53
N PHE A 570 7.98 -23.68 25.00
CA PHE A 570 7.94 -24.65 26.09
C PHE A 570 9.06 -24.40 27.10
N ALA A 571 8.72 -24.50 28.39
CA ALA A 571 9.67 -24.57 29.50
C ALA A 571 9.48 -25.89 30.26
N ILE A 572 10.56 -26.65 30.43
CA ILE A 572 10.56 -27.95 31.10
C ILE A 572 11.51 -27.89 32.31
N PRO A 573 11.07 -28.24 33.53
CA PRO A 573 9.72 -28.67 33.88
C PRO A 573 8.68 -27.53 33.95
N ASN A 574 9.11 -26.27 34.14
CA ASN A 574 8.25 -25.10 34.25
C ASN A 574 9.04 -23.78 34.04
N SER A 575 8.32 -22.66 33.96
CA SER A 575 8.89 -21.31 33.76
C SER A 575 9.80 -20.80 34.87
N GLN A 576 9.60 -21.24 36.12
CA GLN A 576 10.36 -20.76 37.28
C GLN A 576 11.76 -21.38 37.34
N LYS A 577 11.85 -22.68 37.08
CA LYS A 577 13.11 -23.45 37.09
C LYS A 577 13.24 -24.29 35.82
N PRO A 578 13.31 -23.68 34.63
CA PRO A 578 13.49 -24.42 33.40
C PRO A 578 14.88 -25.04 33.37
N LYS A 579 14.93 -26.35 33.12
CA LYS A 579 16.11 -27.11 32.71
C LYS A 579 16.26 -27.12 31.19
N ILE A 580 15.13 -27.19 30.47
CA ILE A 580 15.09 -27.22 29.00
C ILE A 580 14.08 -26.20 28.48
N ILE A 581 14.44 -25.50 27.40
CA ILE A 581 13.55 -24.64 26.62
C ILE A 581 13.42 -25.18 25.21
N ILE A 582 12.21 -25.18 24.66
CA ILE A 582 11.94 -25.56 23.27
C ILE A 582 11.26 -24.39 22.57
N GLU A 583 11.76 -24.00 21.40
CA GLU A 583 11.10 -23.06 20.49
C GLU A 583 10.68 -23.78 19.21
N VAL A 584 9.46 -23.49 18.78
CA VAL A 584 8.76 -24.18 17.69
C VAL A 584 8.40 -23.19 16.59
N PHE A 585 8.63 -23.55 15.33
CA PHE A 585 8.25 -22.68 14.23
C PHE A 585 7.90 -23.39 12.92
N GLU A 586 6.93 -22.81 12.22
CA GLU A 586 6.60 -23.19 10.84
C GLU A 586 7.13 -22.15 9.85
N SER A 587 7.72 -22.61 8.74
CA SER A 587 8.10 -21.75 7.61
C SER A 587 7.26 -22.07 6.37
N LYS A 588 6.42 -21.10 5.95
CA LYS A 588 5.59 -21.19 4.73
C LYS A 588 6.31 -20.73 3.45
N SER A 589 7.56 -20.28 3.53
CA SER A 589 8.26 -19.61 2.43
C SER A 589 9.75 -19.97 2.39
N SER A 590 10.43 -19.59 1.30
CA SER A 590 11.80 -19.97 0.91
C SER A 590 12.86 -19.98 2.03
N ASN A 591 13.94 -20.74 1.79
CA ASN A 591 15.06 -21.01 2.72
C ASN A 591 15.66 -19.74 3.40
N ARG A 592 15.57 -18.55 2.78
CA ARG A 592 16.11 -17.30 3.35
C ARG A 592 15.40 -16.85 4.62
N ASN A 593 14.08 -17.06 4.70
CA ASN A 593 13.29 -16.71 5.88
C ASN A 593 13.52 -17.70 7.02
N LEU A 594 13.71 -18.98 6.70
CA LEU A 594 14.07 -20.03 7.67
C LEU A 594 15.43 -19.76 8.32
N LYS A 595 16.45 -19.44 7.51
CA LYS A 595 17.79 -19.05 8.00
C LYS A 595 17.72 -17.89 9.00
N THR A 596 16.98 -16.85 8.66
CA THR A 596 16.87 -15.66 9.52
C THR A 596 16.18 -16.00 10.84
N LYS A 597 15.13 -16.83 10.81
CA LYS A 597 14.38 -17.25 12.00
C LYS A 597 15.27 -18.08 12.94
N LEU A 598 16.03 -19.02 12.40
CA LEU A 598 17.00 -19.84 13.15
C LEU A 598 18.04 -18.98 13.87
N ILE A 599 18.69 -18.06 13.15
CA ILE A 599 19.72 -17.19 13.75
C ILE A 599 19.13 -16.30 14.85
N VAL A 600 17.92 -15.76 14.65
CA VAL A 600 17.26 -14.92 15.65
C VAL A 600 16.91 -15.72 16.91
N THR A 601 16.40 -16.95 16.75
CA THR A 601 16.11 -17.83 17.89
C THR A 601 17.40 -18.26 18.60
N ASP A 602 18.48 -18.56 17.87
CA ASP A 602 19.75 -18.99 18.47
C ASP A 602 20.39 -17.85 19.25
N HIS A 603 20.36 -16.63 18.70
CA HIS A 603 20.79 -15.45 19.43
C HIS A 603 19.98 -15.23 20.72
N ARG A 604 18.67 -15.54 20.74
CA ARG A 604 17.88 -15.51 21.99
C ARG A 604 18.39 -16.55 23.00
N PHE A 605 18.74 -17.75 22.54
CA PHE A 605 19.34 -18.78 23.39
C PHE A 605 20.73 -18.39 23.92
N VAL A 606 21.58 -17.71 23.14
CA VAL A 606 22.84 -17.14 23.63
C VAL A 606 22.60 -16.24 24.83
N VAL A 607 21.62 -15.33 24.72
CA VAL A 607 21.27 -14.42 25.82
C VAL A 607 20.73 -15.17 27.04
N LEU A 608 19.91 -16.20 26.83
CA LEU A 608 19.35 -17.03 27.90
C LEU A 608 20.45 -17.80 28.64
N LYS A 609 21.31 -18.51 27.91
CA LYS A 609 22.45 -19.27 28.45
C LYS A 609 23.49 -18.40 29.12
N SER A 610 23.67 -17.16 28.67
CA SER A 610 24.54 -16.20 29.35
C SER A 610 24.07 -15.90 30.78
N ASN A 611 22.78 -16.06 31.08
CA ASN A 611 22.21 -15.89 32.43
C ASN A 611 22.06 -17.23 33.18
N LYS A 612 21.88 -18.36 32.48
CA LYS A 612 21.89 -19.72 33.02
C LYS A 612 22.69 -20.67 32.11
N PRO A 613 23.99 -20.87 32.37
CA PRO A 613 24.85 -21.70 31.52
C PRO A 613 24.39 -23.15 31.38
N ASP A 614 23.76 -23.70 32.42
CA ASP A 614 23.29 -25.11 32.45
C ASP A 614 21.96 -25.33 31.72
N LEU A 615 21.29 -24.26 31.28
CA LEU A 615 20.01 -24.33 30.59
C LEU A 615 20.21 -24.98 29.22
N LYS A 616 19.41 -26.02 28.93
CA LYS A 616 19.42 -26.66 27.62
C LYS A 616 18.37 -26.07 26.68
N THR A 617 18.69 -25.98 25.40
CA THR A 617 17.85 -25.29 24.41
C THR A 617 17.65 -26.14 23.16
N ALA A 618 16.41 -26.22 22.71
CA ALA A 618 16.00 -26.99 21.55
C ALA A 618 15.20 -26.15 20.55
N MET A 619 15.39 -26.40 19.26
CA MET A 619 14.59 -25.83 18.18
C MET A 619 13.88 -26.92 17.38
N ILE A 620 12.61 -26.70 17.06
CA ILE A 620 11.82 -27.59 16.22
C ILE A 620 11.20 -26.77 15.11
N GLY A 621 11.55 -27.07 13.86
CA GLY A 621 11.07 -26.34 12.70
C GLY A 621 10.47 -27.24 11.62
N GLU A 622 9.27 -26.90 11.16
CA GLU A 622 8.64 -27.53 9.99
C GLU A 622 8.76 -26.60 8.77
N THR A 623 9.22 -27.15 7.64
CA THR A 623 9.34 -26.43 6.37
C THR A 623 8.77 -27.22 5.19
N LYS A 624 8.13 -26.52 4.25
CA LYS A 624 7.60 -27.11 3.01
C LYS A 624 8.63 -27.22 1.88
N SER A 625 9.82 -26.66 2.06
CA SER A 625 10.91 -26.78 1.07
C SER A 625 11.80 -27.98 1.40
N LEU A 626 12.15 -28.76 0.37
CA LEU A 626 13.23 -29.76 0.46
C LEU A 626 14.51 -29.04 0.91
N LEU A 627 14.99 -29.38 2.11
CA LEU A 627 16.27 -28.92 2.63
C LEU A 627 17.36 -29.87 2.12
N THR A 628 18.31 -29.36 1.34
CA THR A 628 19.50 -30.15 0.98
C THR A 628 20.39 -30.33 2.21
N GLU A 629 21.12 -31.44 2.25
CA GLU A 629 22.04 -31.77 3.35
C GLU A 629 23.12 -30.69 3.54
N GLU A 630 23.68 -30.18 2.44
CA GLU A 630 24.62 -29.05 2.44
C GLU A 630 24.05 -27.79 3.11
N TRP A 631 22.76 -27.51 2.90
CA TRP A 631 22.11 -26.35 3.51
C TRP A 631 21.92 -26.55 5.02
N ARG A 632 21.57 -27.77 5.44
CA ARG A 632 21.49 -28.13 6.87
C ARG A 632 22.86 -27.99 7.54
N GLU A 633 23.92 -28.52 6.94
CA GLU A 633 25.29 -28.38 7.47
C GLU A 633 25.75 -26.93 7.56
N HIS A 634 25.52 -26.12 6.52
CA HIS A 634 25.87 -24.71 6.54
C HIS A 634 25.11 -23.95 7.64
N MET A 635 23.84 -24.29 7.88
CA MET A 635 23.05 -23.67 8.93
C MET A 635 23.52 -24.07 10.33
N LEU A 636 23.86 -25.34 10.53
CA LEU A 636 24.40 -25.83 11.81
C LEU A 636 25.71 -25.13 12.18
N LYS A 637 26.54 -24.71 11.19
CA LYS A 637 27.76 -23.92 11.44
C LYS A 637 27.50 -22.52 11.97
N GLU A 638 26.32 -21.95 11.75
CA GLU A 638 25.97 -20.59 12.21
C GLU A 638 25.23 -20.59 13.56
N ILE A 639 24.82 -21.75 14.06
CA ILE A 639 24.11 -21.94 15.31
C ILE A 639 25.13 -22.18 16.43
N ILE A 640 25.06 -21.41 17.50
CA ILE A 640 26.06 -21.40 18.57
C ILE A 640 25.47 -21.94 19.87
N ALA A 641 24.26 -21.53 20.23
CA ALA A 641 23.71 -21.75 21.56
C ALA A 641 22.61 -22.82 21.61
N THR A 642 22.19 -23.39 20.49
CA THR A 642 21.17 -24.44 20.44
C THR A 642 21.80 -25.80 20.68
N ASP A 643 21.35 -26.55 21.69
CA ASP A 643 21.87 -27.90 21.98
C ASP A 643 21.23 -28.98 21.12
N PHE A 644 19.99 -28.76 20.68
CA PHE A 644 19.22 -29.74 19.91
C PHE A 644 18.38 -29.07 18.84
N ILE A 645 18.40 -29.61 17.62
CA ILE A 645 17.64 -29.04 16.52
C ILE A 645 17.03 -30.11 15.62
N VAL A 646 15.74 -29.94 15.34
CA VAL A 646 14.99 -30.76 14.37
C VAL A 646 14.45 -29.81 13.30
N LEU A 647 14.79 -30.09 12.05
CA LEU A 647 14.34 -29.33 10.88
C LEU A 647 13.99 -30.29 9.75
N GLY A 648 12.75 -30.26 9.27
CA GLY A 648 12.33 -31.13 8.18
C GLY A 648 10.93 -30.80 7.67
N ASP A 649 10.41 -31.67 6.82
CA ASP A 649 8.99 -31.67 6.48
C ASP A 649 8.15 -32.29 7.61
N ASN A 650 6.84 -32.37 7.40
CA ASN A 650 5.88 -32.77 8.43
C ASN A 650 6.16 -34.18 9.00
N GLU A 651 6.51 -35.14 8.12
CA GLU A 651 6.73 -36.54 8.46
C GLU A 651 8.08 -36.74 9.15
N ASP A 652 9.14 -36.13 8.62
CA ASP A 652 10.49 -36.17 9.20
C ASP A 652 10.52 -35.59 10.61
N VAL A 653 9.81 -34.46 10.79
CA VAL A 653 9.73 -33.77 12.08
C VAL A 653 8.94 -34.59 13.08
N GLU A 654 7.83 -35.22 12.71
CA GLU A 654 7.05 -36.05 13.64
C GLU A 654 7.83 -37.26 14.15
N SER A 655 8.56 -37.94 13.26
CA SER A 655 9.44 -39.06 13.65
C SER A 655 10.56 -38.60 14.59
N SER A 656 11.25 -37.51 14.23
CA SER A 656 12.37 -36.96 15.01
C SER A 656 11.96 -36.41 16.39
N ILE A 657 10.74 -35.88 16.53
CA ILE A 657 10.20 -35.43 17.83
C ILE A 657 9.93 -36.64 18.74
N LYS A 658 9.46 -37.78 18.22
CA LYS A 658 9.13 -38.95 19.05
C LYS A 658 10.37 -39.61 19.65
N ASP A 659 11.40 -39.83 18.85
CA ASP A 659 12.54 -40.65 19.28
C ASP A 659 13.72 -39.80 19.79
N THR A 660 14.10 -38.77 19.03
CA THR A 660 15.35 -38.03 19.28
C THR A 660 15.17 -36.93 20.31
N LEU A 661 14.08 -36.15 20.23
CA LEU A 661 13.79 -35.11 21.23
C LEU A 661 13.55 -35.73 22.62
N LEU A 662 12.85 -36.86 22.68
CA LEU A 662 12.58 -37.54 23.95
C LEU A 662 13.88 -38.02 24.63
N SER A 663 14.80 -38.59 23.85
CA SER A 663 16.11 -39.00 24.33
C SER A 663 16.92 -37.81 24.87
N PHE A 664 16.95 -36.70 24.11
CA PHE A 664 17.58 -35.45 24.55
C PHE A 664 16.99 -34.94 25.87
N ILE A 665 15.66 -34.92 25.99
CA ILE A 665 15.00 -34.44 27.21
C ILE A 665 15.34 -35.34 28.40
N LYS A 666 15.21 -36.66 28.27
CA LYS A 666 15.50 -37.59 29.39
C LYS A 666 16.95 -37.47 29.87
N THR A 667 17.90 -37.37 28.94
CA THR A 667 19.34 -37.25 29.25
C THR A 667 19.65 -35.98 30.03
N ASN A 668 18.94 -34.88 29.77
CA ASN A 668 19.20 -33.58 30.37
C ASN A 668 18.26 -33.23 31.54
N LEU A 669 17.32 -34.13 31.88
CA LEU A 669 16.47 -34.01 33.07
C LEU A 669 16.98 -34.80 34.27
N GLN A 670 17.76 -35.87 34.03
CA GLN A 670 18.58 -36.55 35.04
C GLN A 670 19.63 -35.58 35.59
#